data_AF-A0A949S5H3-F1
#
_entry.id   AF-A0A949S5H3-F1
#
_cell.length_a   1.000
_cell.length_b   1.000
_cell.length_c   1.000
_cell.angle_alpha   90.00
_cell.angle_beta   90.00
_cell.angle_gamma   90.00
#
_symmetry.space_group_name_H-M   'P 1'
#
loop_
_entity.id
_entity.type
_entity.pdbx_description
1 polymer ?
#
loop_
_entity_poly.entity_id
_entity_poly.type
_entity_poly.pdbx_seq_one_letter_code
_entity_poly.pdbx_strand_id
1 'polypeptide(L)'
;MNILVALLVLVSSLSAGCTLPEWNFESEKDLKAWIPNEQVDQLQVADGTLSFRTTSWDPFLMCEGQSITASPWQYIHIRLKADHPGMGDLFWTGTTDGPYGGLSEEKKSRFRVQGGNEWEDIVVAPFWQTEGTIHKLRLDLYEGSHFEIDFIKICDWSSGATPSSETTWTFSHGKAPWTVLPGEQLLFSPPLELDAAQLTWAVIRLRSSRTGILGLLWGCGGERGLQSQDIEVKGDGRMRTYNLLLAGIPSWRKPVNALGLRLPEGKDNSIEIESVTLSSEPAGPPDLEVRSFGFENGVNRQNREASLMARISNLGGGSAHGCRLELQIPPGITLKKGSQVTELQSLRYGDIAVATWTVVSEQAGDRDVSLKITGLEEPVLAQTTLRFYPERTVTPLPYPPPPQPVSGEVDVCMYYFPGWDSPAKWDCIRTVAPIRKPLLGYYDEGKPECVDWQIKWAVENGIQCFLVDWYWCRGQQILNHWFDAYREARYRDFLKVAIMWANHNPPGSHDREDWRKVTREWIEKYFPLKSYCQVDGKPAVFIWAPDLIRNDFGGSAEVTAALQESQQMARDAGYKGITFIAMGNHESENQVQTLLDEGYTGATNYHEWGTAAEAAMNMKRYRFEDVVASEPGTWARRDRMCGSLTYYPVVDTGWDSRPWHGDKSLVIEGRTPELFEKLLTAARDYAISAKKPFIVLGPANEWGEGSYIEPATEYGFEMYEKIRAVFGKGDPSGWPENLSPADLGLGPYDFPPQPLVSSWDFDREPGDWRTMMNTGPLKTADGALHFRTSSKDPALMAGLNGIKAEDYSKLSLRMKITGQIKDYSHCQVFWSTEGSSISEATSLSLPLQRDGEMHEYVFDLSSNPRWRGRIAALRLDPCDEADVEVVIDSIALRK
;
A
#
# COMPACT_ATOMS: atom_id res chain seq x y z
N MET A 1 -27.86 28.01 11.72
CA MET A 1 -29.00 27.48 10.95
C MET A 1 -29.04 25.99 11.23
N ASN A 2 -30.19 25.48 11.67
CA ASN A 2 -30.33 24.34 12.59
C ASN A 2 -29.73 23.00 12.12
N ILE A 3 -29.09 22.34 13.08
CA ILE A 3 -28.62 20.95 13.10
C ILE A 3 -29.81 20.01 12.88
N LEU A 4 -29.57 18.92 12.14
CA LEU A 4 -30.51 17.84 11.89
C LEU A 4 -31.05 17.29 13.22
N VAL A 5 -32.34 17.45 13.49
CA VAL A 5 -33.06 16.67 14.51
C VAL A 5 -34.22 16.01 13.77
N ALA A 6 -34.04 14.76 13.38
CA ALA A 6 -35.10 13.94 12.79
C ALA A 6 -35.83 13.20 13.91
N LEU A 7 -37.02 13.68 14.30
CA LEU A 7 -37.94 12.93 15.15
C LEU A 7 -38.73 11.96 14.25
N LEU A 8 -38.36 10.68 14.22
CA LEU A 8 -39.10 9.65 13.49
C LEU A 8 -40.14 9.00 14.41
N VAL A 9 -41.42 9.14 14.06
CA VAL A 9 -42.53 8.42 14.68
C VAL A 9 -42.66 7.05 14.00
N LEU A 10 -42.33 5.99 14.73
CA LEU A 10 -42.55 4.60 14.33
C LEU A 10 -44.05 4.28 14.28
N VAL A 11 -44.56 3.91 13.11
CA VAL A 11 -45.87 3.23 12.97
C VAL A 11 -45.58 1.75 12.75
N SER A 12 -45.85 0.94 13.76
CA SER A 12 -45.70 -0.52 13.72
C SER A 12 -46.81 -1.15 12.87
N SER A 13 -46.46 -1.77 11.74
CA SER A 13 -47.30 -2.80 11.10
C SER A 13 -46.79 -4.18 11.51
N LEU A 14 -47.68 -4.95 12.15
CA LEU A 14 -47.44 -6.32 12.59
C LEU A 14 -47.27 -7.26 11.39
N SER A 15 -46.07 -7.83 11.24
CA SER A 15 -45.85 -9.10 10.55
C SER A 15 -45.24 -10.09 11.55
N ALA A 16 -45.68 -11.35 11.47
CA ALA A 16 -45.23 -12.42 12.36
C ALA A 16 -43.79 -12.83 12.04
N GLY A 17 -42.89 -12.77 13.01
CA GLY A 17 -41.49 -13.23 12.89
C GLY A 17 -40.76 -13.14 14.23
N CYS A 18 -39.84 -14.07 14.48
CA CYS A 18 -39.05 -14.20 15.71
C CYS A 18 -38.42 -12.85 16.14
N THR A 19 -38.66 -12.40 17.37
CA THR A 19 -37.98 -11.22 17.94
C THR A 19 -36.48 -11.48 18.01
N LEU A 20 -35.67 -10.58 17.45
CA LEU A 20 -34.21 -10.67 17.53
C LEU A 20 -33.74 -10.52 18.99
N PRO A 21 -32.61 -11.13 19.38
CA PRO A 21 -32.10 -11.02 20.75
C PRO A 21 -31.76 -9.59 21.17
N GLU A 22 -32.10 -9.28 22.42
CA GLU A 22 -31.75 -8.05 23.13
C GLU A 22 -31.35 -8.43 24.56
N TRP A 23 -30.22 -7.89 25.00
CA TRP A 23 -29.71 -7.99 26.36
C TRP A 23 -29.57 -6.56 26.88
N ASN A 24 -30.44 -6.17 27.82
CA ASN A 24 -30.44 -4.84 28.43
C ASN A 24 -29.85 -4.83 29.84
N PHE A 25 -29.40 -5.99 30.32
CA PHE A 25 -28.75 -6.17 31.61
C PHE A 25 -29.57 -5.63 32.80
N GLU A 26 -30.90 -5.57 32.66
CA GLU A 26 -31.82 -5.25 33.77
C GLU A 26 -32.13 -6.47 34.65
N SER A 27 -31.68 -7.68 34.25
CA SER A 27 -31.93 -8.93 34.97
C SER A 27 -30.73 -9.88 34.98
N GLU A 28 -30.62 -10.72 36.02
CA GLU A 28 -29.59 -11.78 36.10
C GLU A 28 -29.66 -12.80 34.94
N LYS A 29 -30.79 -12.88 34.23
CA LYS A 29 -30.92 -13.77 33.07
C LYS A 29 -29.99 -13.35 31.94
N ASP A 30 -29.84 -12.05 31.73
CA ASP A 30 -28.98 -11.50 30.67
C ASP A 30 -27.51 -11.67 31.02
N LEU A 31 -27.16 -11.51 32.30
CA LEU A 31 -25.82 -11.83 32.82
C LEU A 31 -25.44 -13.28 32.55
N LYS A 32 -26.38 -14.23 32.70
CA LYS A 32 -26.13 -15.66 32.43
C LYS A 32 -25.95 -15.99 30.96
N ALA A 33 -26.37 -15.09 30.05
CA ALA A 33 -26.18 -15.28 28.61
C ALA A 33 -24.75 -14.93 28.16
N TRP A 34 -24.03 -14.09 28.90
CA TRP A 34 -22.68 -13.63 28.57
C TRP A 34 -21.67 -14.14 29.61
N ILE A 35 -20.91 -15.17 29.24
CA ILE A 35 -19.99 -15.89 30.11
C ILE A 35 -18.58 -15.31 29.96
N PRO A 36 -17.96 -14.79 31.03
CA PRO A 36 -16.60 -14.26 30.99
C PRO A 36 -15.57 -15.40 30.89
N ASN A 37 -14.43 -15.11 30.25
CA ASN A 37 -13.24 -15.93 30.42
C ASN A 37 -12.47 -15.56 31.71
N GLU A 38 -11.34 -16.22 31.94
CA GLU A 38 -10.51 -16.01 33.15
C GLU A 38 -9.87 -14.61 33.26
N GLN A 39 -9.98 -13.77 32.23
CA GLN A 39 -9.35 -12.46 32.14
C GLN A 39 -10.36 -11.30 32.31
N VAL A 40 -11.60 -11.64 32.65
CA VAL A 40 -12.67 -10.69 32.97
C VAL A 40 -13.05 -10.87 34.43
N ASP A 41 -12.69 -9.87 35.24
CA ASP A 41 -12.94 -9.83 36.67
C ASP A 41 -14.14 -8.95 37.01
N GLN A 42 -14.76 -9.24 38.16
CA GLN A 42 -15.83 -8.43 38.75
C GLN A 42 -17.06 -8.26 37.86
N LEU A 43 -17.36 -9.24 37.00
CA LEU A 43 -18.55 -9.22 36.15
C LEU A 43 -19.83 -9.23 36.99
N GLN A 44 -20.58 -8.15 36.92
CA GLN A 44 -21.82 -7.98 37.66
C GLN A 44 -22.81 -7.07 36.92
N VAL A 45 -24.09 -7.20 37.23
CA VAL A 45 -25.09 -6.20 36.88
C VAL A 45 -25.14 -5.15 37.99
N ALA A 46 -24.84 -3.89 37.66
CA ALA A 46 -24.90 -2.76 38.57
C ALA A 46 -25.61 -1.59 37.88
N ASP A 47 -26.61 -1.00 38.57
CA ASP A 47 -27.40 0.15 38.09
C ASP A 47 -28.00 -0.03 36.67
N GLY A 48 -28.41 -1.27 36.33
CA GLY A 48 -28.99 -1.60 35.02
C GLY A 48 -27.97 -1.78 33.91
N THR A 49 -26.68 -1.93 34.23
CA THR A 49 -25.60 -2.13 33.26
C THR A 49 -24.74 -3.33 33.62
N LEU A 50 -24.11 -3.97 32.63
CA LEU A 50 -23.08 -4.98 32.85
C LEU A 50 -21.73 -4.30 33.10
N SER A 51 -21.16 -4.46 34.28
CA SER A 51 -19.89 -3.85 34.68
C SER A 51 -18.82 -4.89 34.97
N PHE A 52 -17.59 -4.67 34.50
CA PHE A 52 -16.44 -5.58 34.70
C PHE A 52 -15.09 -4.92 34.38
N ARG A 53 -14.00 -5.56 34.81
CA ARG A 53 -12.62 -5.15 34.49
C ARG A 53 -11.90 -6.22 33.70
N THR A 54 -11.08 -5.79 32.75
CA THR A 54 -10.21 -6.68 31.99
C THR A 54 -8.80 -6.69 32.56
N THR A 55 -8.18 -7.86 32.67
CA THR A 55 -6.94 -8.03 33.45
C THR A 55 -5.74 -8.56 32.67
N SER A 56 -5.94 -9.06 31.45
CA SER A 56 -4.85 -9.60 30.63
C SER A 56 -5.16 -9.46 29.13
N TRP A 57 -4.39 -10.16 28.30
CA TRP A 57 -4.17 -9.89 26.87
C TRP A 57 -5.30 -10.33 25.91
N ASP A 58 -6.23 -11.19 26.34
CA ASP A 58 -7.38 -11.71 25.56
C ASP A 58 -8.67 -11.78 26.41
N PRO A 59 -9.19 -10.66 26.93
CA PRO A 59 -10.40 -10.64 27.73
C PRO A 59 -11.65 -10.69 26.84
N PHE A 60 -12.54 -11.66 27.07
CA PHE A 60 -13.76 -11.80 26.27
C PHE A 60 -14.99 -12.26 27.06
N LEU A 61 -16.16 -11.92 26.51
CA LEU A 61 -17.47 -12.43 26.93
C LEU A 61 -18.05 -13.33 25.83
N MET A 62 -18.43 -14.55 26.19
CA MET A 62 -19.00 -15.54 25.27
C MET A 62 -20.52 -15.64 25.44
N CYS A 63 -21.26 -15.59 24.34
CA CYS A 63 -22.69 -15.83 24.29
C CYS A 63 -22.99 -17.06 23.41
N GLU A 64 -23.48 -18.13 24.02
CA GLU A 64 -23.76 -19.41 23.36
C GLU A 64 -25.26 -19.76 23.36
N GLY A 65 -25.61 -20.85 22.68
CA GLY A 65 -26.97 -21.40 22.67
C GLY A 65 -27.96 -20.56 21.86
N GLN A 66 -27.45 -19.71 20.97
CA GLN A 66 -28.28 -18.88 20.11
C GLN A 66 -28.83 -19.68 18.92
N SER A 67 -29.96 -19.22 18.38
CA SER A 67 -30.56 -19.73 17.15
C SER A 67 -31.11 -18.57 16.34
N ILE A 68 -30.22 -17.67 15.95
CA ILE A 68 -30.57 -16.45 15.21
C ILE A 68 -30.53 -16.75 13.73
N THR A 69 -31.65 -16.61 13.02
CA THR A 69 -31.64 -16.69 11.55
C THR A 69 -30.80 -15.55 10.99
N ALA A 70 -29.72 -15.89 10.31
CA ALA A 70 -28.76 -14.93 9.79
C ALA A 70 -29.34 -14.20 8.57
N SER A 71 -29.23 -12.87 8.55
CA SER A 71 -29.68 -12.00 7.46
C SER A 71 -28.58 -10.98 7.11
N PRO A 72 -28.45 -10.59 5.83
CA PRO A 72 -27.48 -9.56 5.41
C PRO A 72 -27.88 -8.15 5.88
N TRP A 73 -29.10 -7.97 6.41
CA TRP A 73 -29.64 -6.69 6.87
C TRP A 73 -29.66 -6.55 8.41
N GLN A 74 -28.91 -7.41 9.10
CA GLN A 74 -28.76 -7.37 10.55
C GLN A 74 -27.49 -6.62 10.97
N TYR A 75 -27.57 -5.98 12.13
CA TYR A 75 -26.44 -5.33 12.80
C TYR A 75 -26.52 -5.56 14.31
N ILE A 76 -25.36 -5.52 14.98
CA ILE A 76 -25.25 -5.53 16.42
C ILE A 76 -25.07 -4.09 16.89
N HIS A 77 -25.87 -3.70 17.87
CA HIS A 77 -25.80 -2.39 18.51
C HIS A 77 -25.40 -2.59 19.98
N ILE A 78 -24.22 -2.10 20.32
CA ILE A 78 -23.66 -2.16 21.67
C ILE A 78 -23.59 -0.73 22.19
N ARG A 79 -24.19 -0.47 23.34
CA ARG A 79 -24.01 0.80 24.04
C ARG A 79 -23.09 0.55 25.23
N LEU A 80 -21.87 1.07 25.16
CA LEU A 80 -20.84 0.81 26.16
C LEU A 80 -20.12 2.09 26.57
N LYS A 81 -19.40 2.00 27.68
CA LYS A 81 -18.53 3.03 28.22
C LYS A 81 -17.24 2.35 28.70
N ALA A 82 -16.10 2.96 28.45
CA ALA A 82 -14.79 2.51 28.90
C ALA A 82 -13.98 3.67 29.50
N ASP A 83 -13.00 3.38 30.36
CA ASP A 83 -12.16 4.41 30.98
C ASP A 83 -11.09 4.95 30.02
N HIS A 84 -10.47 4.11 29.19
CA HIS A 84 -9.49 4.50 28.17
C HIS A 84 -9.82 3.91 26.79
N PRO A 85 -9.31 4.50 25.69
CA PRO A 85 -9.55 3.99 24.34
C PRO A 85 -8.88 2.63 24.10
N GLY A 86 -9.42 1.88 23.14
CA GLY A 86 -8.85 0.63 22.67
C GLY A 86 -9.65 -0.01 21.54
N MET A 87 -9.24 -1.22 21.16
CA MET A 87 -9.85 -1.99 20.05
C MET A 87 -10.58 -3.23 20.59
N GLY A 88 -11.83 -3.41 20.17
CA GLY A 88 -12.60 -4.62 20.42
C GLY A 88 -12.85 -5.42 19.14
N ASP A 89 -13.09 -6.71 19.28
CA ASP A 89 -13.48 -7.60 18.20
C ASP A 89 -14.81 -8.28 18.56
N LEU A 90 -15.75 -8.37 17.60
CA LEU A 90 -16.95 -9.19 17.73
C LEU A 90 -16.83 -10.39 16.79
N PHE A 91 -16.74 -11.59 17.35
CA PHE A 91 -16.77 -12.84 16.57
C PHE A 91 -18.15 -13.48 16.57
N TRP A 92 -18.42 -14.27 15.53
CA TRP A 92 -19.63 -15.07 15.41
C TRP A 92 -19.35 -16.43 14.76
N THR A 93 -20.27 -17.38 14.92
CA THR A 93 -20.26 -18.62 14.14
C THR A 93 -21.63 -19.24 14.00
N GLY A 94 -21.89 -19.86 12.83
CA GLY A 94 -23.04 -20.71 12.57
C GLY A 94 -22.77 -22.20 12.68
N THR A 95 -21.65 -22.61 13.27
CA THR A 95 -21.42 -24.00 13.65
C THR A 95 -20.93 -24.08 15.09
N THR A 96 -21.18 -25.22 15.73
CA THR A 96 -20.59 -25.54 17.04
C THR A 96 -19.43 -26.54 16.94
N ASP A 97 -19.17 -27.03 15.73
CA ASP A 97 -18.11 -27.99 15.42
C ASP A 97 -16.80 -27.30 15.02
N GLY A 98 -15.67 -27.97 15.28
CA GLY A 98 -14.32 -27.53 14.88
C GLY A 98 -13.52 -26.82 15.98
N PRO A 99 -12.29 -26.35 15.66
CA PRO A 99 -11.45 -25.61 16.60
C PRO A 99 -12.18 -24.42 17.21
N TYR A 100 -11.97 -24.18 18.51
CA TYR A 100 -12.58 -23.08 19.27
C TYR A 100 -14.11 -23.02 19.18
N GLY A 101 -14.77 -24.16 18.92
CA GLY A 101 -16.23 -24.26 18.81
C GLY A 101 -16.79 -23.52 17.60
N GLY A 102 -16.02 -23.45 16.51
CA GLY A 102 -16.44 -22.89 15.22
C GLY A 102 -16.08 -21.41 15.01
N LEU A 103 -15.47 -20.75 16.01
CA LEU A 103 -14.97 -19.37 15.91
C LEU A 103 -13.63 -19.34 15.14
N SER A 104 -13.42 -18.27 14.38
CA SER A 104 -12.22 -18.08 13.57
C SER A 104 -11.98 -16.59 13.29
N GLU A 105 -10.73 -16.22 13.02
CA GLU A 105 -10.34 -14.85 12.62
C GLU A 105 -11.09 -14.32 11.40
N GLU A 106 -11.54 -15.20 10.50
CA GLU A 106 -12.32 -14.84 9.31
C GLU A 106 -13.78 -14.44 9.63
N LYS A 107 -14.26 -14.72 10.86
CA LYS A 107 -15.64 -14.50 11.29
C LYS A 107 -15.70 -13.49 12.43
N LYS A 108 -15.04 -12.35 12.22
CA LYS A 108 -15.02 -11.24 13.18
C LYS A 108 -15.15 -9.89 12.52
N SER A 109 -15.60 -8.93 13.31
CA SER A 109 -15.62 -7.52 12.97
C SER A 109 -14.97 -6.73 14.09
N ARG A 110 -13.95 -5.96 13.72
CA ARG A 110 -13.22 -5.08 14.63
C ARG A 110 -13.92 -3.73 14.79
N PHE A 111 -13.96 -3.20 15.99
CA PHE A 111 -14.50 -1.88 16.30
C PHE A 111 -13.61 -1.13 17.31
N ARG A 112 -13.72 0.20 17.31
CA ARG A 112 -12.98 1.07 18.23
C ARG A 112 -13.89 1.51 19.37
N VAL A 113 -13.28 1.65 20.55
CA VAL A 113 -13.87 2.28 21.74
C VAL A 113 -13.09 3.57 22.01
N GLN A 114 -13.79 4.70 22.16
CA GLN A 114 -13.16 6.00 22.42
C GLN A 114 -12.71 6.14 23.88
N GLY A 115 -13.41 5.48 24.80
CA GLY A 115 -13.14 5.55 26.23
C GLY A 115 -13.45 6.92 26.82
N GLY A 116 -12.76 7.29 27.91
CA GLY A 116 -12.96 8.59 28.56
C GLY A 116 -14.18 8.66 29.48
N ASN A 117 -14.79 7.52 29.82
CA ASN A 117 -15.97 7.40 30.66
C ASN A 117 -17.24 8.09 30.09
N GLU A 118 -17.38 8.16 28.76
CA GLU A 118 -18.61 8.57 28.09
C GLU A 118 -19.34 7.37 27.47
N TRP A 119 -20.68 7.41 27.46
CA TRP A 119 -21.48 6.40 26.74
C TRP A 119 -21.34 6.59 25.24
N GLU A 120 -20.99 5.52 24.54
CA GLU A 120 -20.89 5.49 23.09
C GLU A 120 -21.74 4.35 22.49
N ASP A 121 -22.32 4.61 21.32
CA ASP A 121 -23.09 3.64 20.54
C ASP A 121 -22.19 3.04 19.46
N ILE A 122 -21.88 1.75 19.61
CA ILE A 122 -21.07 0.96 18.69
C ILE A 122 -22.00 0.12 17.81
N VAL A 123 -21.85 0.26 16.50
CA VAL A 123 -22.62 -0.49 15.51
C VAL A 123 -21.70 -1.39 14.70
N VAL A 124 -21.97 -2.69 14.75
CA VAL A 124 -21.24 -3.71 14.00
C VAL A 124 -22.17 -4.36 12.99
N ALA A 125 -21.87 -4.23 11.69
CA ALA A 125 -22.61 -4.89 10.63
C ALA A 125 -21.84 -6.14 10.14
N PRO A 126 -22.22 -7.35 10.58
CA PRO A 126 -21.43 -8.56 10.37
C PRO A 126 -21.56 -9.15 8.95
N PHE A 127 -22.67 -8.94 8.26
CA PHE A 127 -22.98 -9.59 6.97
C PHE A 127 -22.71 -11.12 7.02
N TRP A 128 -23.38 -11.76 7.97
CA TRP A 128 -23.18 -13.16 8.34
C TRP A 128 -24.18 -14.13 7.69
N GLN A 129 -24.94 -13.70 6.67
CA GLN A 129 -26.01 -14.48 6.03
C GLN A 129 -25.55 -15.86 5.53
N THR A 130 -24.28 -16.00 5.16
CA THR A 130 -23.68 -17.26 4.70
C THR A 130 -23.56 -18.31 5.80
N GLU A 131 -23.67 -17.93 7.07
CA GLU A 131 -23.73 -18.85 8.20
C GLU A 131 -25.11 -19.53 8.34
N GLY A 132 -26.16 -18.94 7.75
CA GLY A 132 -27.55 -19.41 7.81
C GLY A 132 -28.20 -19.25 9.19
N THR A 133 -27.60 -19.77 10.25
CA THR A 133 -28.03 -19.57 11.64
C THR A 133 -26.82 -19.24 12.50
N ILE A 134 -26.92 -18.26 13.39
CA ILE A 134 -25.86 -17.92 14.34
C ILE A 134 -26.10 -18.63 15.67
N HIS A 135 -25.08 -19.36 16.12
CA HIS A 135 -25.12 -20.16 17.34
C HIS A 135 -24.32 -19.56 18.49
N LYS A 136 -23.25 -18.82 18.18
CA LYS A 136 -22.40 -18.17 19.19
C LYS A 136 -21.96 -16.77 18.76
N LEU A 137 -21.80 -15.90 19.75
CA LEU A 137 -21.13 -14.61 19.65
C LEU A 137 -20.03 -14.54 20.70
N ARG A 138 -18.90 -13.92 20.38
CA ARG A 138 -17.81 -13.67 21.34
C ARG A 138 -17.41 -12.21 21.21
N LEU A 139 -17.53 -11.46 22.31
CA LEU A 139 -17.18 -10.05 22.40
C LEU A 139 -15.82 -9.94 23.09
N ASP A 140 -14.82 -9.59 22.32
CA ASP A 140 -13.44 -9.40 22.77
C ASP A 140 -13.21 -7.92 22.99
N LEU A 141 -12.68 -7.60 24.16
CA LEU A 141 -12.31 -6.25 24.54
C LEU A 141 -10.80 -6.20 24.81
N TYR A 142 -10.30 -5.06 25.25
CA TYR A 142 -8.86 -4.84 25.42
C TYR A 142 -8.45 -4.80 26.89
N GLU A 143 -7.17 -5.10 27.13
CA GLU A 143 -6.57 -5.19 28.45
C GLU A 143 -6.63 -3.87 29.24
N GLY A 144 -6.78 -3.98 30.56
CA GLY A 144 -6.52 -2.90 31.50
C GLY A 144 -7.62 -1.87 31.66
N SER A 145 -8.80 -2.11 31.09
CA SER A 145 -9.92 -1.17 31.04
C SER A 145 -11.06 -1.59 31.97
N HIS A 146 -11.80 -0.60 32.47
CA HIS A 146 -13.09 -0.79 33.11
C HIS A 146 -14.21 -0.54 32.10
N PHE A 147 -15.10 -1.52 31.94
CA PHE A 147 -16.23 -1.42 31.02
C PHE A 147 -17.57 -1.40 31.76
N GLU A 148 -18.49 -0.61 31.24
CA GLU A 148 -19.92 -0.69 31.52
C GLU A 148 -20.68 -0.84 30.19
N ILE A 149 -21.59 -1.81 30.09
CA ILE A 149 -22.41 -2.05 28.91
C ILE A 149 -23.89 -1.89 29.31
N ASP A 150 -24.58 -0.95 28.68
CA ASP A 150 -26.00 -0.68 28.87
C ASP A 150 -26.82 -1.76 28.16
N PHE A 151 -26.51 -2.01 26.88
CA PHE A 151 -27.14 -3.10 26.14
C PHE A 151 -26.27 -3.67 25.04
N ILE A 152 -26.62 -4.89 24.63
CA ILE A 152 -26.23 -5.51 23.36
C ILE A 152 -27.52 -5.93 22.66
N LYS A 153 -27.73 -5.49 21.41
CA LYS A 153 -28.96 -5.81 20.64
C LYS A 153 -28.61 -6.25 19.24
N ILE A 154 -29.35 -7.23 18.73
CA ILE A 154 -29.36 -7.55 17.31
C ILE A 154 -30.56 -6.86 16.70
N CYS A 155 -30.28 -5.99 15.74
CA CYS A 155 -31.27 -5.18 15.05
C CYS A 155 -31.28 -5.54 13.56
N ASP A 156 -32.37 -5.24 12.87
CA ASP A 156 -32.50 -5.43 11.43
C ASP A 156 -33.02 -4.13 10.79
N TRP A 157 -32.30 -3.61 9.79
CA TRP A 157 -32.68 -2.34 9.14
C TRP A 157 -33.56 -2.53 7.90
N SER A 158 -33.77 -3.76 7.43
CA SER A 158 -34.65 -4.06 6.28
C SER A 158 -36.09 -3.63 6.53
N SER A 159 -36.50 -3.57 7.80
CA SER A 159 -37.89 -3.33 8.20
C SER A 159 -38.88 -4.32 7.55
N GLY A 160 -38.43 -5.53 7.19
CA GLY A 160 -39.24 -6.53 6.49
C GLY A 160 -39.53 -6.20 5.02
N ALA A 161 -38.81 -5.24 4.42
CA ALA A 161 -38.97 -4.88 3.03
C ALA A 161 -38.48 -5.98 2.07
N THR A 162 -39.17 -6.15 0.95
CA THR A 162 -38.70 -7.00 -0.15
C THR A 162 -37.48 -6.37 -0.83
N PRO A 163 -36.43 -7.16 -1.15
CA PRO A 163 -35.29 -6.68 -1.93
C PRO A 163 -35.71 -5.99 -3.23
N SER A 164 -35.08 -4.86 -3.52
CA SER A 164 -35.34 -4.05 -4.72
C SER A 164 -34.18 -4.14 -5.72
N SER A 165 -34.47 -3.80 -6.98
CA SER A 165 -33.47 -3.61 -8.02
C SER A 165 -33.17 -2.13 -8.28
N GLU A 166 -33.39 -1.27 -7.29
CA GLU A 166 -33.13 0.17 -7.41
C GLU A 166 -31.61 0.42 -7.45
N THR A 167 -31.20 1.35 -8.32
CA THR A 167 -29.78 1.69 -8.51
C THR A 167 -29.50 3.17 -8.29
N THR A 168 -30.51 3.99 -7.99
CA THR A 168 -30.37 5.44 -7.87
C THR A 168 -31.16 5.94 -6.68
N TRP A 169 -30.51 6.67 -5.79
CA TRP A 169 -31.11 7.24 -4.59
C TRP A 169 -30.82 8.73 -4.50
N THR A 170 -31.86 9.54 -4.37
CA THR A 170 -31.74 11.00 -4.20
C THR A 170 -32.11 11.38 -2.77
N PHE A 171 -31.23 12.14 -2.14
CA PHE A 171 -31.39 12.63 -0.78
C PHE A 171 -32.06 14.01 -0.86
N SER A 172 -33.22 14.15 -0.23
CA SER A 172 -34.00 15.40 -0.25
C SER A 172 -34.11 16.00 1.16
N HIS A 173 -34.25 17.32 1.26
CA HIS A 173 -34.36 18.01 2.55
C HIS A 173 -35.53 17.45 3.38
N GLY A 174 -35.21 16.63 4.38
CA GLY A 174 -36.15 16.07 5.35
C GLY A 174 -36.52 14.59 5.16
N LYS A 175 -36.05 13.91 4.11
CA LYS A 175 -36.28 12.46 3.93
C LYS A 175 -35.06 11.78 3.29
N ALA A 176 -34.31 11.04 4.10
CA ALA A 176 -33.26 10.16 3.60
C ALA A 176 -33.91 8.88 3.03
N PRO A 177 -33.57 8.47 1.79
CA PRO A 177 -34.02 7.20 1.24
C PRO A 177 -33.33 5.99 1.91
N TRP A 178 -32.27 6.25 2.69
CA TRP A 178 -31.43 5.26 3.35
C TRP A 178 -31.63 5.32 4.86
N THR A 179 -31.47 4.18 5.52
CA THR A 179 -31.57 4.06 6.98
C THR A 179 -30.26 4.50 7.61
N VAL A 180 -30.32 5.48 8.52
CA VAL A 180 -29.19 5.86 9.37
C VAL A 180 -29.17 4.93 10.57
N LEU A 181 -28.07 4.21 10.76
CA LEU A 181 -27.89 3.37 11.95
C LEU A 181 -27.49 4.23 13.17
N PRO A 182 -27.67 3.71 14.40
CA PRO A 182 -27.24 4.40 15.62
C PRO A 182 -25.77 4.86 15.58
N GLY A 183 -25.46 5.97 16.26
CA GLY A 183 -24.12 6.59 16.22
C GLY A 183 -23.87 7.54 15.04
N GLU A 184 -24.83 7.71 14.13
CA GLU A 184 -24.86 8.72 13.03
C GLU A 184 -23.76 8.63 11.96
N GLN A 185 -22.97 7.55 11.92
CA GLN A 185 -21.87 7.41 10.95
C GLN A 185 -22.15 6.44 9.80
N LEU A 186 -23.09 5.50 9.97
CA LEU A 186 -23.40 4.48 8.97
C LEU A 186 -24.79 4.67 8.39
N LEU A 187 -24.87 4.69 7.06
CA LEU A 187 -26.12 4.76 6.31
C LEU A 187 -26.22 3.57 5.38
N PHE A 188 -27.35 2.89 5.33
CA PHE A 188 -27.58 1.76 4.42
C PHE A 188 -28.81 1.96 3.56
N SER A 189 -28.70 1.52 2.30
CA SER A 189 -29.82 1.43 1.38
C SER A 189 -30.91 0.50 1.93
N PRO A 190 -32.15 0.60 1.41
CA PRO A 190 -33.11 -0.48 1.50
C PRO A 190 -32.52 -1.81 0.99
N PRO A 191 -33.09 -2.97 1.36
CA PRO A 191 -32.69 -4.27 0.85
C PRO A 191 -32.57 -4.31 -0.68
N LEU A 192 -31.49 -4.91 -1.18
CA LEU A 192 -31.18 -4.99 -2.61
C LEU A 192 -31.08 -6.44 -3.11
N GLU A 193 -31.31 -6.61 -4.40
CA GLU A 193 -30.97 -7.81 -5.17
C GLU A 193 -30.48 -7.38 -6.55
N LEU A 194 -29.20 -7.03 -6.66
CA LEU A 194 -28.61 -6.48 -7.88
C LEU A 194 -27.59 -7.41 -8.53
N ASP A 195 -27.57 -7.43 -9.86
CA ASP A 195 -26.48 -8.03 -10.64
C ASP A 195 -25.31 -7.05 -10.78
N ALA A 196 -24.23 -7.33 -10.06
CA ALA A 196 -22.99 -6.54 -10.09
C ALA A 196 -22.32 -6.48 -11.48
N ALA A 197 -22.62 -7.41 -12.39
CA ALA A 197 -21.90 -7.54 -13.66
C ALA A 197 -21.99 -6.28 -14.55
N GLN A 198 -23.16 -5.61 -14.54
CA GLN A 198 -23.43 -4.42 -15.36
C GLN A 198 -23.26 -3.10 -14.59
N LEU A 199 -23.20 -3.17 -13.25
CA LEU A 199 -23.04 -2.02 -12.37
C LEU A 199 -21.56 -1.84 -12.04
N THR A 200 -20.84 -1.21 -12.95
CA THR A 200 -19.38 -1.10 -12.86
C THR A 200 -18.90 0.12 -12.08
N TRP A 201 -19.79 1.07 -11.79
CA TRP A 201 -19.50 2.30 -11.07
C TRP A 201 -20.44 2.54 -9.90
N ALA A 202 -19.91 3.11 -8.82
CA ALA A 202 -20.68 3.90 -7.87
C ALA A 202 -20.39 5.40 -8.10
N VAL A 203 -21.46 6.17 -8.26
CA VAL A 203 -21.43 7.61 -8.47
C VAL A 203 -22.09 8.26 -7.26
N ILE A 204 -21.31 9.01 -6.49
CA ILE A 204 -21.79 9.68 -5.28
C ILE A 204 -21.67 11.18 -5.50
N ARG A 205 -22.78 11.89 -5.38
CA ARG A 205 -22.79 13.35 -5.49
C ARG A 205 -22.98 13.96 -4.11
N LEU A 206 -21.98 14.68 -3.63
CA LEU A 206 -21.97 15.28 -2.29
C LEU A 206 -21.11 16.54 -2.22
N ARG A 207 -21.33 17.33 -1.17
CA ARG A 207 -20.40 18.38 -0.70
C ARG A 207 -20.00 18.13 0.73
N SER A 208 -18.78 18.51 1.09
CA SER A 208 -18.28 18.46 2.46
C SER A 208 -17.60 19.76 2.83
N SER A 209 -17.69 20.15 4.11
CA SER A 209 -17.03 21.33 4.66
C SER A 209 -15.57 21.10 5.05
N ARG A 210 -15.14 19.85 5.19
CA ARG A 210 -13.77 19.46 5.54
C ARG A 210 -13.35 18.25 4.74
N THR A 211 -12.08 18.18 4.39
CA THR A 211 -11.54 16.99 3.75
C THR A 211 -11.63 15.82 4.72
N GLY A 212 -12.04 14.66 4.23
CA GLY A 212 -12.20 13.47 5.07
C GLY A 212 -12.38 12.22 4.23
N ILE A 213 -12.56 11.07 4.89
CA ILE A 213 -12.72 9.78 4.23
C ILE A 213 -14.17 9.32 4.33
N LEU A 214 -14.81 9.13 3.17
CA LEU A 214 -16.11 8.49 3.03
C LEU A 214 -15.88 7.02 2.65
N GLY A 215 -16.41 6.08 3.43
CA GLY A 215 -16.39 4.67 3.05
C GLY A 215 -17.62 4.29 2.26
N LEU A 216 -17.48 3.80 1.02
CA LEU A 216 -18.54 3.06 0.33
C LEU A 216 -18.55 1.63 0.87
N LEU A 217 -19.72 1.15 1.30
CA LEU A 217 -19.91 -0.16 1.92
C LEU A 217 -20.81 -1.02 1.05
N TRP A 218 -20.60 -2.33 1.00
CA TRP A 218 -21.55 -3.26 0.38
C TRP A 218 -21.52 -4.66 0.98
N GLY A 219 -22.63 -5.37 0.80
CA GLY A 219 -22.75 -6.80 1.12
C GLY A 219 -23.15 -7.60 -0.11
N CYS A 220 -22.58 -8.79 -0.26
CA CYS A 220 -22.88 -9.72 -1.34
C CYS A 220 -23.37 -11.06 -0.80
N GLY A 221 -24.36 -11.67 -1.45
CA GLY A 221 -25.07 -12.82 -0.89
C GLY A 221 -24.22 -14.07 -0.66
N GLY A 222 -23.16 -14.24 -1.46
CA GLY A 222 -22.22 -15.36 -1.34
C GLY A 222 -20.96 -15.07 -0.52
N GLU A 223 -20.79 -13.84 -0.02
CA GLU A 223 -19.57 -13.41 0.67
C GLU A 223 -19.85 -13.18 2.16
N ARG A 224 -18.83 -13.40 2.99
CA ARG A 224 -18.85 -13.06 4.42
C ARG A 224 -18.37 -11.63 4.62
N GLY A 225 -18.89 -10.98 5.64
CA GLY A 225 -18.35 -9.70 6.11
C GLY A 225 -18.76 -8.51 5.24
N LEU A 226 -18.73 -7.34 5.86
CA LEU A 226 -18.97 -6.08 5.15
C LEU A 226 -17.75 -5.73 4.30
N GLN A 227 -18.01 -5.43 3.04
CA GLN A 227 -16.98 -4.98 2.10
C GLN A 227 -16.97 -3.45 2.07
N SER A 228 -15.81 -2.85 1.83
CA SER A 228 -15.71 -1.39 1.74
C SER A 228 -14.61 -0.89 0.82
N GLN A 229 -14.82 0.30 0.27
CA GLN A 229 -13.86 1.09 -0.48
C GLN A 229 -13.90 2.53 0.03
N ASP A 230 -12.75 3.03 0.49
CA ASP A 230 -12.63 4.40 1.00
C ASP A 230 -12.42 5.40 -0.14
N ILE A 231 -12.97 6.61 0.04
CA ILE A 231 -12.91 7.74 -0.89
C ILE A 231 -12.52 8.98 -0.11
N GLU A 232 -11.52 9.71 -0.60
CA GLU A 232 -11.22 11.03 -0.08
C GLU A 232 -12.23 12.05 -0.62
N VAL A 233 -13.03 12.64 0.27
CA VAL A 233 -13.96 13.71 -0.05
C VAL A 233 -13.33 15.05 0.23
N LYS A 234 -13.44 16.00 -0.71
CA LYS A 234 -12.86 17.34 -0.61
C LYS A 234 -13.71 18.25 0.25
N GLY A 235 -13.06 18.97 1.17
CA GLY A 235 -13.67 19.93 2.09
C GLY A 235 -13.84 21.34 1.56
N ASP A 236 -14.09 21.54 0.27
CA ASP A 236 -14.18 22.88 -0.33
C ASP A 236 -15.60 23.46 -0.35
N GLY A 237 -16.56 22.76 0.25
CA GLY A 237 -17.98 23.13 0.30
C GLY A 237 -18.72 23.02 -1.03
N ARG A 238 -18.06 22.58 -2.11
CA ARG A 238 -18.65 22.48 -3.45
C ARG A 238 -19.35 21.14 -3.65
N MET A 239 -20.45 21.15 -4.39
CA MET A 239 -21.12 19.91 -4.79
C MET A 239 -20.30 19.22 -5.89
N ARG A 240 -19.75 18.05 -5.56
CA ARG A 240 -18.87 17.26 -6.41
C ARG A 240 -19.47 15.90 -6.71
N THR A 241 -19.06 15.31 -7.83
CA THR A 241 -19.42 13.94 -8.20
C THR A 241 -18.19 13.05 -8.09
N TYR A 242 -18.24 12.08 -7.19
CA TYR A 242 -17.19 11.10 -6.96
C TYR A 242 -17.55 9.82 -7.71
N ASN A 243 -16.71 9.43 -8.65
CA ASN A 243 -16.88 8.23 -9.48
C ASN A 243 -15.92 7.13 -9.01
N LEU A 244 -16.47 6.01 -8.54
CA LEU A 244 -15.73 4.86 -8.05
C LEU A 244 -15.91 3.68 -9.00
N LEU A 245 -14.81 3.18 -9.55
CA LEU A 245 -14.82 1.96 -10.35
C LEU A 245 -14.95 0.76 -9.41
N LEU A 246 -16.11 0.10 -9.43
CA LEU A 246 -16.37 -1.14 -8.69
C LEU A 246 -15.95 -2.37 -9.50
N ALA A 247 -15.94 -2.22 -10.83
CA ALA A 247 -15.49 -3.23 -11.75
C ALA A 247 -14.03 -3.65 -11.45
N GLY A 248 -13.85 -4.91 -11.07
CA GLY A 248 -12.54 -5.53 -10.86
C GLY A 248 -12.25 -5.78 -9.40
N ILE A 249 -13.05 -5.19 -8.49
CA ILE A 249 -13.00 -5.51 -7.07
C ILE A 249 -13.51 -6.94 -6.88
N PRO A 250 -12.69 -7.89 -6.37
CA PRO A 250 -13.10 -9.28 -6.26
C PRO A 250 -14.38 -9.48 -5.47
N SER A 251 -14.65 -8.65 -4.46
CA SER A 251 -15.85 -8.75 -3.63
C SER A 251 -17.07 -7.99 -4.17
N TRP A 252 -16.98 -7.33 -5.33
CA TRP A 252 -18.14 -6.74 -6.01
C TRP A 252 -18.79 -7.77 -6.93
N ARG A 253 -19.66 -8.62 -6.36
CA ARG A 253 -20.28 -9.78 -7.05
C ARG A 253 -21.78 -9.85 -6.84
N LYS A 254 -22.45 -10.66 -7.67
CA LYS A 254 -23.89 -10.87 -7.61
C LYS A 254 -24.29 -11.95 -6.57
N PRO A 255 -25.44 -11.81 -5.90
CA PRO A 255 -26.23 -10.59 -5.82
C PRO A 255 -25.59 -9.60 -4.83
N VAL A 256 -25.65 -8.30 -5.13
CA VAL A 256 -25.39 -7.25 -4.12
C VAL A 256 -26.67 -7.08 -3.30
N ASN A 257 -26.58 -7.26 -1.99
CA ASN A 257 -27.73 -7.25 -1.07
C ASN A 257 -27.90 -5.97 -0.28
N ALA A 258 -26.83 -5.20 -0.11
CA ALA A 258 -26.88 -3.90 0.55
C ALA A 258 -25.79 -3.00 -0.01
N LEU A 259 -26.09 -1.70 -0.06
CA LEU A 259 -25.13 -0.63 -0.29
C LEU A 259 -25.16 0.31 0.91
N GLY A 260 -24.03 0.85 1.32
CA GLY A 260 -23.95 1.74 2.47
C GLY A 260 -22.86 2.79 2.34
N LEU A 261 -22.91 3.78 3.24
CA LEU A 261 -21.90 4.81 3.39
C LEU A 261 -21.47 4.90 4.85
N ARG A 262 -20.16 4.98 5.07
CA ARG A 262 -19.55 5.41 6.32
C ARG A 262 -19.13 6.87 6.16
N LEU A 263 -19.74 7.78 6.91
CA LEU A 263 -19.49 9.21 6.80
C LEU A 263 -18.14 9.61 7.43
N PRO A 264 -17.49 10.68 6.92
CA PRO A 264 -16.25 11.20 7.50
C PRO A 264 -16.45 11.75 8.92
N GLU A 265 -15.37 11.72 9.70
CA GLU A 265 -15.36 12.20 11.10
C GLU A 265 -15.42 13.73 11.25
N GLY A 266 -15.76 14.13 12.49
CA GLY A 266 -15.66 15.50 12.99
C GLY A 266 -17.02 16.09 13.35
N LYS A 267 -17.21 16.46 14.62
CA LYS A 267 -18.44 17.13 15.10
C LYS A 267 -18.75 18.43 14.35
N ASP A 268 -17.74 19.03 13.72
CA ASP A 268 -17.85 20.25 12.91
C ASP A 268 -17.89 20.00 11.40
N ASN A 269 -17.84 18.73 10.95
CA ASN A 269 -17.84 18.43 9.53
C ASN A 269 -19.27 18.27 9.01
N SER A 270 -19.77 19.26 8.27
CA SER A 270 -21.04 19.14 7.57
C SER A 270 -20.84 18.42 6.23
N ILE A 271 -21.55 17.32 6.05
CA ILE A 271 -21.65 16.59 4.78
C ILE A 271 -23.10 16.65 4.27
N GLU A 272 -23.25 16.93 2.99
CA GLU A 272 -24.54 16.88 2.31
C GLU A 272 -24.41 15.99 1.08
N ILE A 273 -25.09 14.85 1.12
CA ILE A 273 -25.20 13.92 0.00
C ILE A 273 -26.44 14.34 -0.78
N GLU A 274 -26.30 14.49 -2.10
CA GLU A 274 -27.40 14.75 -3.03
C GLU A 274 -27.91 13.44 -3.64
N SER A 275 -26.99 12.57 -4.06
CA SER A 275 -27.37 11.27 -4.63
C SER A 275 -26.28 10.21 -4.53
N VAL A 276 -26.72 8.95 -4.59
CA VAL A 276 -25.89 7.76 -4.82
C VAL A 276 -26.49 6.99 -6.00
N THR A 277 -25.66 6.64 -6.98
CA THR A 277 -26.09 5.90 -8.19
C THR A 277 -25.13 4.75 -8.47
N LEU A 278 -25.63 3.57 -8.79
CA LEU A 278 -24.88 2.48 -9.41
C LEU A 278 -25.12 2.51 -10.93
N SER A 279 -24.05 2.53 -11.72
CA SER A 279 -24.12 2.71 -13.17
C SER A 279 -23.09 1.89 -13.95
N SER A 280 -23.24 1.83 -15.27
CA SER A 280 -22.26 1.21 -16.18
C SER A 280 -21.13 2.17 -16.59
N GLU A 281 -21.32 3.47 -16.43
CA GLU A 281 -20.39 4.54 -16.79
C GLU A 281 -20.23 5.56 -15.66
N PRO A 282 -19.08 6.26 -15.57
CA PRO A 282 -18.94 7.39 -14.67
C PRO A 282 -19.87 8.52 -15.11
N ALA A 283 -20.26 9.38 -14.17
CA ALA A 283 -21.21 10.46 -14.43
C ALA A 283 -20.78 11.80 -13.83
N GLY A 284 -21.62 12.82 -14.02
CA GLY A 284 -21.38 14.19 -13.58
C GLY A 284 -20.59 15.03 -14.59
N PRO A 285 -20.50 16.35 -14.34
CA PRO A 285 -19.70 17.25 -15.16
C PRO A 285 -18.20 16.89 -15.09
N PRO A 286 -17.37 17.35 -16.05
CA PRO A 286 -15.92 17.24 -15.94
C PRO A 286 -15.42 17.86 -14.62
N ASP A 287 -14.52 17.17 -13.93
CA ASP A 287 -13.89 17.62 -12.68
C ASP A 287 -12.38 17.48 -12.85
N LEU A 288 -11.74 18.57 -13.27
CA LEU A 288 -10.29 18.58 -13.47
C LEU A 288 -9.57 18.72 -12.13
N GLU A 289 -8.57 17.87 -11.92
CA GLU A 289 -7.69 17.94 -10.77
C GLU A 289 -6.23 18.05 -11.21
N VAL A 290 -5.51 18.98 -10.61
CA VAL A 290 -4.05 19.06 -10.72
C VAL A 290 -3.44 18.06 -9.73
N ARG A 291 -3.10 16.87 -10.21
CA ARG A 291 -2.57 15.76 -9.41
C ARG A 291 -1.16 16.04 -8.88
N SER A 292 -0.37 16.80 -9.62
CA SER A 292 0.95 17.26 -9.19
C SER A 292 1.29 18.57 -9.88
N PHE A 293 1.91 19.51 -9.17
CA PHE A 293 2.43 20.76 -9.73
C PHE A 293 3.71 21.15 -8.99
N GLY A 294 4.82 21.29 -9.70
CA GLY A 294 6.12 21.55 -9.08
C GLY A 294 7.27 21.24 -10.03
N PHE A 295 8.51 21.29 -9.51
CA PHE A 295 9.66 20.90 -10.32
C PHE A 295 9.57 19.44 -10.76
N GLU A 296 10.05 19.16 -11.98
CA GLU A 296 10.21 17.79 -12.48
C GLU A 296 11.40 17.09 -11.81
N ASN A 297 12.49 17.83 -11.57
CA ASN A 297 13.72 17.33 -10.95
C ASN A 297 14.07 18.16 -9.71
N GLY A 298 14.63 17.53 -8.68
CA GLY A 298 15.03 18.18 -7.44
C GLY A 298 16.33 18.98 -7.51
N VAL A 299 16.53 19.83 -6.50
CA VAL A 299 17.71 20.72 -6.35
C VAL A 299 17.92 21.61 -7.58
N ASN A 300 17.08 22.64 -7.70
CA ASN A 300 17.19 23.64 -8.75
C ASN A 300 17.93 24.88 -8.23
N ARG A 301 18.94 25.35 -8.96
CA ARG A 301 19.80 26.48 -8.53
C ARG A 301 19.36 27.76 -9.23
N GLN A 302 19.54 28.92 -8.59
CA GLN A 302 19.39 30.23 -9.25
C GLN A 302 20.30 30.30 -10.48
N ASN A 303 19.91 31.10 -11.47
CA ASN A 303 20.59 31.30 -12.76
C ASN A 303 20.70 30.05 -13.65
N ARG A 304 20.05 28.94 -13.29
CA ARG A 304 19.99 27.71 -14.11
C ARG A 304 18.56 27.43 -14.58
N GLU A 305 18.44 26.82 -15.76
CA GLU A 305 17.17 26.33 -16.27
C GLU A 305 16.65 25.19 -15.41
N ALA A 306 15.39 25.30 -14.97
CA ALA A 306 14.68 24.32 -14.18
C ALA A 306 13.39 23.90 -14.88
N SER A 307 13.08 22.61 -14.87
CA SER A 307 11.86 22.07 -15.47
C SER A 307 10.72 22.08 -14.45
N LEU A 308 9.59 22.70 -14.80
CA LEU A 308 8.35 22.78 -14.04
C LEU A 308 7.30 21.93 -14.74
N MET A 309 6.58 21.08 -14.01
CA MET A 309 5.59 20.15 -14.55
C MET A 309 4.26 20.28 -13.80
N ALA A 310 3.16 20.17 -14.54
CA ALA A 310 1.83 19.92 -14.00
C ALA A 310 1.23 18.65 -14.61
N ARG A 311 0.62 17.80 -13.78
CA ARG A 311 -0.20 16.66 -14.21
C ARG A 311 -1.65 16.95 -13.89
N ILE A 312 -2.52 16.81 -14.88
CA ILE A 312 -3.94 17.14 -14.79
C ILE A 312 -4.75 15.90 -15.16
N SER A 313 -5.70 15.53 -14.32
CA SER A 313 -6.63 14.43 -14.55
C SER A 313 -8.06 14.92 -14.59
N ASN A 314 -8.94 14.25 -15.33
CA ASN A 314 -10.38 14.44 -15.22
C ASN A 314 -11.01 13.30 -14.39
N LEU A 315 -11.69 13.63 -13.30
CA LEU A 315 -12.40 12.69 -12.42
C LEU A 315 -13.92 12.72 -12.59
N GLY A 316 -14.42 13.64 -13.41
CA GLY A 316 -15.81 13.71 -13.81
C GLY A 316 -16.13 12.76 -14.95
N GLY A 317 -17.37 12.27 -15.02
CA GLY A 317 -17.81 11.40 -16.11
C GLY A 317 -17.91 12.12 -17.46
N GLY A 318 -18.18 13.42 -17.45
CA GLY A 318 -18.17 14.26 -18.65
C GLY A 318 -16.77 14.58 -19.16
N SER A 319 -16.62 14.71 -20.48
CA SER A 319 -15.36 15.13 -21.11
C SER A 319 -15.09 16.63 -20.91
N ALA A 320 -13.87 16.96 -20.51
CA ALA A 320 -13.40 18.34 -20.44
C ALA A 320 -12.93 18.79 -21.83
N HIS A 321 -13.53 19.86 -22.37
CA HIS A 321 -13.21 20.42 -23.69
C HIS A 321 -12.90 21.92 -23.58
N GLY A 322 -12.08 22.45 -24.49
CA GLY A 322 -11.81 23.90 -24.59
C GLY A 322 -11.19 24.52 -23.34
N CYS A 323 -10.58 23.71 -22.46
CA CYS A 323 -9.97 24.18 -21.23
C CYS A 323 -8.61 24.86 -21.51
N ARG A 324 -8.25 25.86 -20.72
CA ARG A 324 -6.96 26.57 -20.85
C ARG A 324 -6.20 26.52 -19.54
N LEU A 325 -4.90 26.21 -19.61
CA LEU A 325 -3.96 26.29 -18.51
C LEU A 325 -3.29 27.66 -18.53
N GLU A 326 -3.40 28.40 -17.43
CA GLU A 326 -2.80 29.70 -17.21
C GLU A 326 -1.75 29.59 -16.09
N LEU A 327 -0.47 29.52 -16.47
CA LEU A 327 0.66 29.54 -15.55
C LEU A 327 0.94 30.99 -15.11
N GLN A 328 0.79 31.24 -13.83
CA GLN A 328 0.99 32.55 -13.20
C GLN A 328 2.36 32.57 -12.51
N ILE A 329 3.28 33.31 -13.11
CA ILE A 329 4.68 33.39 -12.68
C ILE A 329 4.89 34.66 -11.84
N PRO A 330 5.43 34.57 -10.62
CA PRO A 330 5.74 35.73 -9.80
C PRO A 330 6.93 36.53 -10.36
N PRO A 331 7.13 37.79 -9.90
CA PRO A 331 8.36 38.53 -10.18
C PRO A 331 9.62 37.76 -9.76
N GLY A 332 10.69 37.84 -10.56
CA GLY A 332 11.97 37.17 -10.28
C GLY A 332 12.09 35.76 -10.85
N ILE A 333 11.05 35.24 -11.52
CA ILE A 333 11.13 34.03 -12.35
C ILE A 333 10.87 34.42 -13.81
N THR A 334 11.68 33.88 -14.73
CA THR A 334 11.52 34.04 -16.18
C THR A 334 11.15 32.71 -16.82
N LEU A 335 10.13 32.72 -17.67
CA LEU A 335 9.78 31.59 -18.55
C LEU A 335 10.73 31.54 -19.74
N LYS A 336 11.48 30.44 -19.91
CA LYS A 336 12.40 30.21 -21.03
C LYS A 336 11.79 29.37 -22.15
N LYS A 337 11.01 28.35 -21.80
CA LYS A 337 10.31 27.47 -22.76
C LYS A 337 8.89 27.16 -22.28
N GLY A 338 7.98 26.99 -23.24
CA GLY A 338 6.54 26.83 -22.99
C GLY A 338 5.79 28.18 -23.04
N SER A 339 4.47 28.12 -22.88
CA SER A 339 3.58 29.29 -22.92
C SER A 339 2.89 29.48 -21.57
N GLN A 340 2.70 30.74 -21.15
CA GLN A 340 1.90 31.05 -19.96
C GLN A 340 0.44 30.61 -20.12
N VAL A 341 -0.08 30.63 -21.35
CA VAL A 341 -1.42 30.11 -21.66
C VAL A 341 -1.27 28.96 -22.65
N THR A 342 -1.80 27.79 -22.30
CA THR A 342 -1.78 26.59 -23.14
C THR A 342 -3.19 26.00 -23.23
N GLU A 343 -3.63 25.62 -24.42
CA GLU A 343 -4.90 24.90 -24.58
C GLU A 343 -4.74 23.44 -24.15
N LEU A 344 -5.64 22.98 -23.29
CA LEU A 344 -5.67 21.60 -22.83
C LEU A 344 -6.37 20.74 -23.88
N GLN A 345 -5.73 19.65 -24.30
CA GLN A 345 -6.41 18.63 -25.10
C GLN A 345 -7.61 18.09 -24.35
N SER A 346 -8.61 17.60 -25.09
CA SER A 346 -9.82 17.06 -24.46
C SER A 346 -9.46 15.90 -23.52
N LEU A 347 -9.99 15.93 -22.29
CA LEU A 347 -9.76 14.89 -21.29
C LEU A 347 -11.08 14.20 -20.93
N ARG A 348 -11.18 12.91 -21.20
CA ARG A 348 -12.25 12.04 -20.68
C ARG A 348 -11.93 11.63 -19.25
N TYR A 349 -12.89 10.98 -18.58
CA TYR A 349 -12.65 10.38 -17.28
C TYR A 349 -11.36 9.54 -17.27
N GLY A 350 -10.49 9.77 -16.28
CA GLY A 350 -9.22 9.06 -16.12
C GLY A 350 -8.09 9.53 -17.04
N ASP A 351 -8.37 10.35 -18.06
CA ASP A 351 -7.30 10.89 -18.90
C ASP A 351 -6.36 11.78 -18.08
N ILE A 352 -5.08 11.67 -18.41
CA ILE A 352 -4.02 12.49 -17.82
C ILE A 352 -3.36 13.30 -18.92
N ALA A 353 -3.30 14.61 -18.72
CA ALA A 353 -2.44 15.53 -19.45
C ALA A 353 -1.22 15.92 -18.62
N VAL A 354 -0.09 16.10 -19.30
CA VAL A 354 1.13 16.63 -18.71
C VAL A 354 1.48 17.93 -19.43
N ALA A 355 1.67 19.00 -18.65
CA ALA A 355 2.17 20.27 -19.15
C ALA A 355 3.54 20.55 -18.52
N THR A 356 4.50 20.99 -19.34
CA THR A 356 5.87 21.24 -18.92
C THR A 356 6.34 22.63 -19.36
N TRP A 357 7.09 23.29 -18.50
CA TRP A 357 7.70 24.60 -18.73
C TRP A 357 9.15 24.58 -18.29
N THR A 358 9.95 25.48 -18.86
CA THR A 358 11.31 25.73 -18.37
C THR A 358 11.36 27.13 -17.78
N VAL A 359 11.77 27.22 -16.52
CA VAL A 359 11.84 28.47 -15.76
C VAL A 359 13.27 28.72 -15.26
N VAL A 360 13.61 29.98 -15.04
CA VAL A 360 14.87 30.41 -14.41
C VAL A 360 14.55 31.45 -13.35
N SER A 361 15.15 31.38 -12.17
CA SER A 361 15.13 32.48 -11.21
C SER A 361 16.52 33.10 -11.07
N GLU A 362 16.58 34.43 -11.04
CA GLU A 362 17.83 35.18 -10.83
C GLU A 362 18.26 35.22 -9.35
N GLN A 363 17.41 34.74 -8.45
CA GLN A 363 17.62 34.80 -7.01
C GLN A 363 17.30 33.45 -6.36
N ALA A 364 18.06 33.12 -5.33
CA ALA A 364 17.73 32.01 -4.46
C ALA A 364 16.50 32.31 -3.58
N GLY A 365 15.97 31.25 -2.99
CA GLY A 365 14.85 31.23 -2.07
C GLY A 365 13.59 30.64 -2.68
N ASP A 366 12.55 30.64 -1.84
CA ASP A 366 11.25 30.09 -2.15
C ASP A 366 10.43 31.09 -2.99
N ARG A 367 9.72 30.59 -4.00
CA ARG A 367 8.90 31.38 -4.92
C ARG A 367 7.58 30.67 -5.21
N ASP A 368 6.47 31.29 -4.87
CA ASP A 368 5.15 30.70 -5.10
C ASP A 368 4.70 30.91 -6.54
N VAL A 369 4.29 29.82 -7.18
CA VAL A 369 3.76 29.80 -8.54
C VAL A 369 2.37 29.21 -8.48
N SER A 370 1.46 29.76 -9.28
CA SER A 370 0.09 29.26 -9.39
C SER A 370 -0.25 28.82 -10.81
N LEU A 371 -1.10 27.82 -10.89
CA LEU A 371 -1.68 27.31 -12.13
C LEU A 371 -3.20 27.48 -12.02
N LYS A 372 -3.79 28.11 -13.02
CA LYS A 372 -5.24 28.26 -13.13
C LYS A 372 -5.74 27.54 -14.37
N ILE A 373 -6.78 26.73 -14.23
CA ILE A 373 -7.45 26.09 -15.36
C ILE A 373 -8.82 26.75 -15.55
N THR A 374 -9.07 27.27 -16.75
CA THR A 374 -10.34 27.89 -17.16
C THR A 374 -11.04 27.09 -18.25
N GLY A 375 -12.31 27.39 -18.55
CA GLY A 375 -13.13 26.65 -19.52
C GLY A 375 -14.07 25.61 -18.91
N LEU A 376 -14.09 25.50 -17.58
CA LEU A 376 -15.07 24.76 -16.79
C LEU A 376 -16.10 25.73 -16.19
N GLU A 377 -17.16 25.19 -15.58
CA GLU A 377 -18.13 25.99 -14.81
C GLU A 377 -17.43 26.81 -13.71
N GLU A 378 -16.50 26.17 -13.00
CA GLU A 378 -15.66 26.80 -11.98
C GLU A 378 -14.18 26.57 -12.30
N PRO A 379 -13.31 27.60 -12.20
CA PRO A 379 -11.89 27.44 -12.46
C PRO A 379 -11.23 26.57 -11.38
N VAL A 380 -10.24 25.78 -11.81
CA VAL A 380 -9.38 24.99 -10.91
C VAL A 380 -8.12 25.79 -10.63
N LEU A 381 -7.73 25.87 -9.37
CA LEU A 381 -6.51 26.56 -8.93
C LEU A 381 -5.60 25.55 -8.26
N ALA A 382 -4.31 25.61 -8.61
CA ALA A 382 -3.25 24.89 -7.93
C ALA A 382 -2.11 25.86 -7.63
N GLN A 383 -1.40 25.64 -6.53
CA GLN A 383 -0.26 26.44 -6.11
C GLN A 383 0.86 25.52 -5.66
N THR A 384 2.09 25.95 -5.87
CA THR A 384 3.29 25.28 -5.36
C THR A 384 4.36 26.31 -5.04
N THR A 385 5.20 25.99 -4.07
CA THR A 385 6.40 26.76 -3.77
C THR A 385 7.59 26.12 -4.48
N LEU A 386 8.31 26.90 -5.28
CA LEU A 386 9.54 26.50 -5.96
C LEU A 386 10.75 27.00 -5.17
N ARG A 387 11.54 26.08 -4.60
CA ARG A 387 12.79 26.40 -3.92
C ARG A 387 13.96 26.46 -4.89
N PHE A 388 14.50 27.66 -5.12
CA PHE A 388 15.75 27.86 -5.84
C PHE A 388 16.91 27.97 -4.86
N TYR A 389 17.88 27.08 -4.96
CA TYR A 389 19.07 27.12 -4.12
C TYR A 389 20.11 28.13 -4.67
N PRO A 390 21.02 28.65 -3.82
CA PRO A 390 22.12 29.51 -4.27
C PRO A 390 22.93 28.89 -5.42
N GLU A 391 23.42 29.73 -6.32
CA GLU A 391 24.24 29.29 -7.44
C GLU A 391 25.53 28.65 -6.92
N ARG A 392 25.98 27.61 -7.61
CA ARG A 392 27.24 26.95 -7.33
C ARG A 392 28.12 26.99 -8.57
N THR A 393 29.33 27.51 -8.41
CA THR A 393 30.37 27.41 -9.43
C THR A 393 31.22 26.19 -9.08
N VAL A 394 30.81 25.02 -9.57
CA VAL A 394 31.58 23.79 -9.45
C VAL A 394 32.20 23.48 -10.80
N THR A 395 33.47 23.06 -10.82
CA THR A 395 34.09 22.57 -12.04
C THR A 395 33.40 21.28 -12.46
N PRO A 396 32.87 21.18 -13.70
CA PRO A 396 32.29 19.94 -14.20
C PRO A 396 33.30 18.79 -14.07
N LEU A 397 32.83 17.64 -13.62
CA LEU A 397 33.62 16.42 -13.48
C LEU A 397 32.96 15.30 -14.28
N PRO A 398 33.74 14.39 -14.88
CA PRO A 398 33.21 13.27 -15.66
C PRO A 398 32.68 12.13 -14.77
N TYR A 399 32.75 12.26 -13.44
CA TYR A 399 32.41 11.21 -12.47
C TYR A 399 32.12 11.83 -11.09
N PRO A 400 31.34 11.17 -10.21
CA PRO A 400 31.19 11.56 -8.80
C PRO A 400 32.54 11.86 -8.11
N PRO A 401 32.69 12.97 -7.38
CA PRO A 401 33.92 13.27 -6.65
C PRO A 401 34.09 12.36 -5.43
N PRO A 402 35.33 12.16 -4.91
CA PRO A 402 35.57 11.36 -3.72
C PRO A 402 34.75 11.83 -2.50
N PRO A 403 34.15 10.91 -1.73
CA PRO A 403 33.40 11.26 -0.52
C PRO A 403 34.28 11.87 0.57
N GLN A 404 33.69 12.75 1.38
CA GLN A 404 34.30 13.32 2.59
C GLN A 404 33.49 12.93 3.84
N PRO A 405 33.71 11.73 4.42
CA PRO A 405 32.87 11.21 5.48
C PRO A 405 32.77 12.13 6.70
N VAL A 406 31.55 12.25 7.23
CA VAL A 406 31.27 12.87 8.52
C VAL A 406 30.98 11.77 9.53
N SER A 407 31.75 11.71 10.62
CA SER A 407 31.55 10.72 11.69
C SER A 407 30.63 11.26 12.78
N GLY A 408 29.88 10.37 13.44
CA GLY A 408 29.02 10.72 14.57
C GLY A 408 29.44 10.14 15.93
N GLU A 409 28.63 10.40 16.97
CA GLU A 409 28.76 9.72 18.28
C GLU A 409 28.04 8.38 18.33
N VAL A 410 26.95 8.29 17.59
CA VAL A 410 26.14 7.08 17.42
C VAL A 410 26.30 6.65 15.97
N ASP A 411 26.60 5.38 15.75
CA ASP A 411 26.64 4.81 14.41
C ASP A 411 25.21 4.73 13.85
N VAL A 412 25.06 5.07 12.58
CA VAL A 412 23.79 5.11 11.83
C VAL A 412 23.88 4.10 10.69
N CYS A 413 23.06 3.07 10.78
CA CYS A 413 22.80 2.12 9.70
C CYS A 413 21.50 2.51 8.98
N MET A 414 21.32 2.05 7.73
CA MET A 414 20.11 2.33 6.98
C MET A 414 19.70 1.16 6.09
N TYR A 415 18.41 0.78 6.05
CA TYR A 415 17.93 -0.23 5.11
C TYR A 415 17.97 0.27 3.67
N TYR A 416 18.40 -0.61 2.75
CA TYR A 416 18.48 -0.32 1.32
C TYR A 416 17.85 -1.46 0.51
N PHE A 417 16.86 -1.12 -0.32
CA PHE A 417 16.15 -2.03 -1.19
C PHE A 417 16.72 -1.99 -2.63
N PRO A 418 17.32 -3.08 -3.15
CA PRO A 418 17.84 -3.16 -4.51
C PRO A 418 16.74 -3.59 -5.50
N GLY A 419 15.70 -2.77 -5.64
CA GLY A 419 14.55 -3.05 -6.49
C GLY A 419 14.53 -2.42 -7.88
N TRP A 420 15.38 -1.46 -8.22
CA TRP A 420 15.22 -0.48 -9.30
C TRP A 420 16.20 -0.65 -10.48
N ASP A 421 16.16 -1.81 -11.13
CA ASP A 421 17.04 -2.21 -12.25
C ASP A 421 16.40 -2.09 -13.65
N SER A 422 15.15 -1.63 -13.75
CA SER A 422 14.43 -1.58 -15.02
C SER A 422 13.45 -0.41 -15.11
N PRO A 423 13.20 0.13 -16.32
CA PRO A 423 12.35 1.30 -16.51
C PRO A 423 10.91 1.09 -16.06
N ALA A 424 10.38 -0.12 -16.25
CA ALA A 424 9.01 -0.48 -15.92
C ALA A 424 8.74 -0.45 -14.41
N LYS A 425 9.74 -0.76 -13.57
CA LYS A 425 9.58 -0.70 -12.11
C LYS A 425 9.36 0.73 -11.63
N TRP A 426 9.87 1.73 -12.34
CA TRP A 426 9.66 3.15 -12.07
C TRP A 426 8.29 3.69 -12.51
N ASP A 427 7.47 2.92 -13.24
CA ASP A 427 6.19 3.40 -13.78
C ASP A 427 5.21 3.80 -12.69
N CYS A 428 5.19 3.09 -11.56
CA CYS A 428 4.34 3.41 -10.42
C CYS A 428 4.66 4.81 -9.88
N ILE A 429 5.94 5.15 -9.76
CA ILE A 429 6.40 6.46 -9.30
C ILE A 429 6.11 7.53 -10.34
N ARG A 430 6.49 7.30 -11.60
CA ARG A 430 6.31 8.26 -12.69
C ARG A 430 4.84 8.62 -12.91
N THR A 431 3.94 7.68 -12.66
CA THR A 431 2.50 7.85 -12.90
C THR A 431 1.77 8.44 -11.71
N VAL A 432 2.08 7.98 -10.49
CA VAL A 432 1.32 8.29 -9.28
C VAL A 432 1.99 9.36 -8.42
N ALA A 433 3.32 9.30 -8.25
CA ALA A 433 4.05 10.14 -7.30
C ALA A 433 5.37 10.69 -7.89
N PRO A 434 5.33 11.50 -8.96
CA PRO A 434 6.53 12.01 -9.63
C PRO A 434 7.39 12.93 -8.74
N ILE A 435 6.82 13.47 -7.66
CA ILE A 435 7.56 14.22 -6.64
C ILE A 435 8.64 13.37 -5.95
N ARG A 436 8.52 12.03 -5.98
CA ARG A 436 9.50 11.09 -5.44
C ARG A 436 10.66 10.82 -6.38
N LYS A 437 10.77 11.50 -7.53
CA LYS A 437 11.88 11.26 -8.47
C LYS A 437 13.22 11.48 -7.76
N PRO A 438 14.12 10.49 -7.69
CA PRO A 438 15.44 10.65 -7.07
C PRO A 438 16.26 11.73 -7.78
N LEU A 439 17.23 12.35 -7.11
CA LEU A 439 18.18 13.26 -7.76
C LEU A 439 19.07 12.54 -8.79
N LEU A 440 19.19 11.22 -8.70
CA LEU A 440 19.79 10.37 -9.71
C LEU A 440 18.89 10.16 -10.94
N GLY A 441 17.61 10.52 -10.91
CA GLY A 441 16.61 10.20 -11.93
C GLY A 441 15.94 8.85 -11.71
N TYR A 442 15.18 8.37 -12.69
CA TYR A 442 14.70 6.99 -12.75
C TYR A 442 15.87 6.08 -13.14
N TYR A 443 16.80 5.89 -12.20
CA TYR A 443 18.11 5.32 -12.43
C TYR A 443 18.10 3.80 -12.57
N ASP A 444 19.16 3.29 -13.18
CA ASP A 444 19.54 1.88 -13.17
C ASP A 444 20.54 1.67 -12.03
N GLU A 445 20.10 1.06 -10.95
CA GLU A 445 20.93 0.89 -9.76
C GLU A 445 22.01 -0.20 -9.93
N GLY A 446 21.99 -0.95 -11.05
CA GLY A 446 23.08 -1.83 -11.46
C GLY A 446 24.31 -1.07 -11.97
N LYS A 447 24.28 0.26 -12.01
CA LYS A 447 25.42 1.09 -12.44
C LYS A 447 26.31 1.50 -11.26
N PRO A 448 27.62 1.20 -11.29
CA PRO A 448 28.56 1.59 -10.22
C PRO A 448 28.59 3.09 -9.91
N GLU A 449 28.33 3.93 -10.92
CA GLU A 449 28.27 5.39 -10.75
C GLU A 449 27.08 5.84 -9.88
N CYS A 450 25.94 5.15 -9.96
CA CYS A 450 24.80 5.43 -9.08
C CYS A 450 25.15 5.06 -7.64
N VAL A 451 25.80 3.91 -7.44
CA VAL A 451 26.27 3.46 -6.12
C VAL A 451 27.31 4.44 -5.54
N ASP A 452 28.22 4.97 -6.35
CA ASP A 452 29.20 5.97 -5.89
C ASP A 452 28.56 7.29 -5.44
N TRP A 453 27.48 7.74 -6.07
CA TRP A 453 26.67 8.86 -5.58
C TRP A 453 25.98 8.55 -4.26
N GLN A 454 25.35 7.37 -4.15
CA GLN A 454 24.68 6.93 -2.93
C GLN A 454 25.65 6.84 -1.75
N ILE A 455 26.83 6.26 -1.97
CA ILE A 455 27.93 6.20 -0.98
C ILE A 455 28.32 7.61 -0.56
N LYS A 456 28.58 8.50 -1.53
CA LYS A 456 28.97 9.89 -1.25
C LYS A 456 27.95 10.56 -0.34
N TRP A 457 26.68 10.55 -0.71
CA TRP A 457 25.63 11.21 0.07
C TRP A 457 25.45 10.57 1.45
N ALA A 458 25.53 9.24 1.54
CA ALA A 458 25.41 8.55 2.82
C ALA A 458 26.51 8.97 3.80
N VAL A 459 27.78 8.79 3.42
CA VAL A 459 28.90 9.00 4.35
C VAL A 459 29.13 10.48 4.65
N GLU A 460 28.85 11.37 3.71
CA GLU A 460 28.94 12.83 3.93
C GLU A 460 27.84 13.36 4.84
N ASN A 461 26.78 12.57 5.07
CA ASN A 461 25.67 12.91 5.97
C ASN A 461 25.61 12.04 7.23
N GLY A 462 26.69 11.31 7.53
CA GLY A 462 26.81 10.58 8.78
C GLY A 462 26.11 9.23 8.81
N ILE A 463 25.84 8.62 7.65
CA ILE A 463 25.41 7.22 7.54
C ILE A 463 26.65 6.35 7.30
N GLN A 464 26.86 5.33 8.12
CA GLN A 464 28.07 4.49 8.07
C GLN A 464 27.85 3.13 7.42
N CYS A 465 26.59 2.66 7.34
CA CYS A 465 26.29 1.33 6.85
C CYS A 465 24.95 1.27 6.11
N PHE A 466 24.91 0.55 4.98
CA PHE A 466 23.66 0.06 4.41
C PHE A 466 23.41 -1.40 4.84
N LEU A 467 22.19 -1.67 5.30
CA LEU A 467 21.67 -3.01 5.52
C LEU A 467 20.87 -3.35 4.25
N VAL A 468 21.51 -4.07 3.33
CA VAL A 468 21.02 -4.24 1.97
C VAL A 468 20.19 -5.50 1.89
N ASP A 469 18.97 -5.37 1.37
CA ASP A 469 18.08 -6.51 1.15
C ASP A 469 18.77 -7.54 0.26
N TRP A 470 18.67 -8.80 0.68
CA TRP A 470 19.29 -9.94 0.05
C TRP A 470 18.27 -11.05 -0.04
N TYR A 471 18.19 -11.68 -1.21
CA TYR A 471 17.14 -12.66 -1.51
C TYR A 471 17.73 -13.99 -1.95
N TRP A 472 17.14 -15.07 -1.46
CA TRP A 472 17.43 -16.44 -1.87
C TRP A 472 16.17 -17.27 -1.80
N CYS A 473 15.83 -17.96 -2.89
CA CYS A 473 14.66 -18.84 -2.96
C CYS A 473 14.99 -20.07 -3.81
N ARG A 474 14.81 -21.28 -3.25
CA ARG A 474 15.01 -22.57 -3.96
C ARG A 474 16.34 -22.65 -4.71
N GLY A 475 17.43 -22.38 -4.00
CA GLY A 475 18.79 -22.41 -4.54
C GLY A 475 19.18 -21.26 -5.48
N GLN A 476 18.33 -20.25 -5.67
CA GLN A 476 18.60 -19.11 -6.56
C GLN A 476 18.62 -17.79 -5.81
N GLN A 477 19.58 -16.95 -6.16
CA GLN A 477 19.65 -15.56 -5.73
C GLN A 477 18.95 -14.66 -6.74
N ILE A 478 18.27 -13.61 -6.26
CA ILE A 478 17.63 -12.57 -7.08
C ILE A 478 18.01 -11.18 -6.57
N LEU A 479 17.83 -10.15 -7.41
CA LEU A 479 18.11 -8.73 -7.09
C LEU A 479 19.55 -8.46 -6.62
N ASN A 480 20.54 -9.17 -7.18
CA ASN A 480 21.95 -9.04 -6.82
C ASN A 480 22.69 -7.87 -7.50
N HIS A 481 22.05 -7.20 -8.45
CA HIS A 481 22.67 -6.18 -9.32
C HIS A 481 23.27 -5.00 -8.55
N TRP A 482 22.67 -4.57 -7.42
CA TRP A 482 23.27 -3.51 -6.61
C TRP A 482 24.57 -3.95 -5.94
N PHE A 483 24.64 -5.19 -5.42
CA PHE A 483 25.87 -5.72 -4.84
C PHE A 483 26.97 -5.90 -5.90
N ASP A 484 26.59 -6.30 -7.12
CA ASP A 484 27.52 -6.39 -8.24
C ASP A 484 28.06 -5.01 -8.60
N ALA A 485 27.20 -3.99 -8.68
CA ALA A 485 27.59 -2.60 -8.89
C ALA A 485 28.48 -2.06 -7.75
N TYR A 486 28.15 -2.37 -6.49
CA TYR A 486 28.95 -1.99 -5.33
C TYR A 486 30.37 -2.57 -5.38
N ARG A 487 30.54 -3.81 -5.87
CA ARG A 487 31.87 -4.44 -6.04
C ARG A 487 32.72 -3.72 -7.09
N GLU A 488 32.12 -3.00 -8.01
CA GLU A 488 32.80 -2.24 -9.06
C GLU A 488 32.91 -0.75 -8.73
N ALA A 489 32.10 -0.24 -7.79
CA ALA A 489 32.09 1.15 -7.37
C ALA A 489 33.46 1.60 -6.81
N ARG A 490 33.85 2.84 -7.13
CA ARG A 490 35.18 3.40 -6.81
C ARG A 490 35.31 3.71 -5.33
N TYR A 491 34.21 4.06 -4.68
CA TYR A 491 34.17 4.54 -3.30
C TYR A 491 33.56 3.52 -2.34
N ARG A 492 33.31 2.28 -2.78
CA ARG A 492 32.66 1.22 -1.98
C ARG A 492 33.21 1.08 -0.56
N ASP A 493 34.52 1.21 -0.40
CA ASP A 493 35.18 0.99 0.89
C ASP A 493 34.90 2.10 1.92
N PHE A 494 34.30 3.23 1.52
CA PHE A 494 33.88 4.30 2.45
C PHE A 494 32.61 3.95 3.23
N LEU A 495 31.72 3.13 2.67
CA LEU A 495 30.43 2.77 3.26
C LEU A 495 30.44 1.28 3.63
N LYS A 496 30.02 0.96 4.86
CA LYS A 496 29.85 -0.44 5.23
C LYS A 496 28.58 -1.04 4.63
N VAL A 497 28.58 -2.35 4.44
CA VAL A 497 27.40 -3.10 3.99
C VAL A 497 27.18 -4.34 4.86
N ALA A 498 25.93 -4.67 5.15
CA ALA A 498 25.55 -5.97 5.72
C ALA A 498 24.36 -6.55 4.96
N ILE A 499 24.23 -7.87 5.04
CA ILE A 499 23.08 -8.59 4.51
C ILE A 499 21.88 -8.39 5.44
N MET A 500 20.78 -7.92 4.87
CA MET A 500 19.44 -8.08 5.40
C MET A 500 18.71 -9.12 4.55
N TRP A 501 18.56 -10.34 5.06
CA TRP A 501 17.93 -11.42 4.30
C TRP A 501 16.41 -11.30 4.37
N ALA A 502 15.82 -10.83 3.27
CA ALA A 502 14.39 -10.77 3.02
C ALA A 502 13.82 -12.16 2.70
N ASN A 503 13.84 -13.08 3.69
CA ASN A 503 13.55 -14.50 3.52
C ASN A 503 12.05 -14.86 3.60
N HIS A 504 11.14 -13.91 3.35
CA HIS A 504 9.68 -14.11 3.38
C HIS A 504 9.14 -14.85 2.13
N ASN A 505 9.75 -15.99 1.81
CA ASN A 505 9.41 -16.82 0.67
C ASN A 505 8.21 -17.76 0.96
N PRO A 506 7.59 -18.36 -0.07
CA PRO A 506 6.57 -19.39 0.12
C PRO A 506 7.07 -20.59 0.94
N PRO A 507 6.19 -21.32 1.65
CA PRO A 507 6.57 -22.51 2.43
C PRO A 507 7.29 -23.59 1.60
N GLY A 508 8.24 -24.28 2.24
CA GLY A 508 9.05 -25.35 1.63
C GLY A 508 10.04 -24.83 0.58
N SER A 509 10.44 -23.56 0.68
CA SER A 509 11.39 -22.94 -0.26
C SER A 509 12.83 -22.96 0.23
N HIS A 510 13.06 -23.40 1.48
CA HIS A 510 14.39 -23.41 2.08
C HIS A 510 14.63 -24.64 2.96
N ASP A 511 15.59 -25.49 2.61
CA ASP A 511 15.96 -26.67 3.42
C ASP A 511 17.36 -26.56 4.03
N ARG A 512 17.78 -27.59 4.78
CA ARG A 512 19.10 -27.65 5.43
C ARG A 512 20.26 -27.66 4.42
N GLU A 513 20.06 -28.16 3.21
CA GLU A 513 21.10 -28.11 2.18
C GLU A 513 21.23 -26.70 1.62
N ASP A 514 20.11 -26.05 1.32
CA ASP A 514 20.06 -24.66 0.91
C ASP A 514 20.63 -23.73 1.98
N TRP A 515 20.38 -23.98 3.27
CA TRP A 515 21.00 -23.23 4.37
C TRP A 515 22.53 -23.24 4.33
N ARG A 516 23.13 -24.41 4.03
CA ARG A 516 24.59 -24.54 3.86
C ARG A 516 25.07 -23.78 2.64
N LYS A 517 24.32 -23.82 1.52
CA LYS A 517 24.65 -23.07 0.30
C LYS A 517 24.61 -21.56 0.58
N VAL A 518 23.58 -21.09 1.26
CA VAL A 518 23.43 -19.69 1.69
C VAL A 518 24.59 -19.27 2.59
N THR A 519 24.90 -20.07 3.63
CA THR A 519 26.01 -19.78 4.52
C THR A 519 27.35 -19.71 3.78
N ARG A 520 27.58 -20.65 2.84
CA ARG A 520 28.78 -20.65 2.00
C ARG A 520 28.84 -19.41 1.13
N GLU A 521 27.73 -19.03 0.51
CA GLU A 521 27.62 -17.84 -0.32
C GLU A 521 27.99 -16.57 0.47
N TRP A 522 27.50 -16.43 1.71
CA TRP A 522 27.88 -15.33 2.61
C TRP A 522 29.38 -15.30 2.89
N ILE A 523 29.96 -16.44 3.28
CA ILE A 523 31.37 -16.58 3.62
C ILE A 523 32.28 -16.31 2.41
N GLU A 524 31.91 -16.80 1.23
CA GLU A 524 32.76 -16.72 0.03
C GLU A 524 32.65 -15.39 -0.68
N LYS A 525 31.45 -14.77 -0.72
CA LYS A 525 31.22 -13.57 -1.53
C LYS A 525 31.03 -12.29 -0.72
N TYR A 526 30.52 -12.35 0.50
CA TYR A 526 30.11 -11.15 1.23
C TYR A 526 31.04 -10.80 2.38
N PHE A 527 31.28 -11.72 3.30
CA PHE A 527 32.16 -11.49 4.44
C PHE A 527 33.61 -11.09 4.08
N PRO A 528 34.16 -11.42 2.88
CA PRO A 528 35.47 -10.92 2.47
C PRO A 528 35.48 -9.45 2.02
N LEU A 529 34.32 -8.81 1.86
CA LEU A 529 34.26 -7.38 1.56
C LEU A 529 34.92 -6.62 2.72
N LYS A 530 35.89 -5.76 2.39
CA LYS A 530 36.67 -5.00 3.38
C LYS A 530 35.78 -4.16 4.30
N SER A 531 34.68 -3.65 3.76
CA SER A 531 33.69 -2.86 4.48
C SER A 531 32.43 -3.66 4.84
N TYR A 532 32.51 -4.99 4.96
CA TYR A 532 31.40 -5.76 5.51
C TYR A 532 31.19 -5.41 7.00
N CYS A 533 29.95 -5.11 7.39
CA CYS A 533 29.61 -4.70 8.74
C CYS A 533 29.82 -5.85 9.73
N GLN A 534 30.44 -5.54 10.87
CA GLN A 534 30.68 -6.50 11.94
C GLN A 534 30.12 -5.97 13.25
N VAL A 535 29.48 -6.86 14.00
CA VAL A 535 29.02 -6.63 15.37
C VAL A 535 29.81 -7.57 16.28
N ASP A 536 30.42 -7.03 17.32
CA ASP A 536 31.33 -7.75 18.24
C ASP A 536 32.49 -8.49 17.52
N GLY A 537 32.94 -7.93 16.39
CA GLY A 537 34.00 -8.49 15.57
C GLY A 537 33.61 -9.76 14.80
N LYS A 538 32.30 -10.00 14.60
CA LYS A 538 31.73 -11.04 13.74
C LYS A 538 30.92 -10.40 12.61
N PRO A 539 30.94 -10.93 11.38
CA PRO A 539 30.01 -10.52 10.33
C PRO A 539 28.56 -10.56 10.82
N ALA A 540 27.81 -9.46 10.62
CA ALA A 540 26.41 -9.38 10.98
C ALA A 540 25.51 -9.84 9.81
N VAL A 541 24.47 -10.60 10.13
CA VAL A 541 23.42 -11.02 9.19
C VAL A 541 22.06 -10.79 9.85
N PHE A 542 21.22 -9.99 9.21
CA PHE A 542 19.86 -9.69 9.65
C PHE A 542 18.90 -10.62 8.92
N ILE A 543 17.95 -11.23 9.62
CA ILE A 543 17.03 -12.23 9.07
C ILE A 543 15.60 -11.74 9.27
N TRP A 544 14.88 -11.54 8.16
CA TRP A 544 13.53 -10.99 8.14
C TRP A 544 12.52 -11.83 8.96
N ALA A 545 12.41 -13.12 8.64
CA ALA A 545 11.42 -14.05 9.18
C ALA A 545 12.08 -15.32 9.76
N PRO A 546 12.52 -15.29 11.03
CA PRO A 546 13.01 -16.49 11.73
C PRO A 546 12.00 -17.64 11.78
N ASP A 547 10.71 -17.35 11.96
CA ASP A 547 9.63 -18.33 12.00
C ASP A 547 9.48 -19.13 10.69
N LEU A 548 9.68 -18.52 9.53
CA LEU A 548 9.59 -19.24 8.26
C LEU A 548 10.74 -20.25 8.11
N ILE A 549 11.94 -19.93 8.61
CA ILE A 549 13.04 -20.91 8.67
C ILE A 549 12.67 -22.06 9.61
N ARG A 550 12.09 -21.75 10.76
CA ARG A 550 11.62 -22.76 11.73
C ARG A 550 10.56 -23.68 11.11
N ASN A 551 9.61 -23.12 10.37
CA ASN A 551 8.56 -23.87 9.70
C ASN A 551 9.12 -24.81 8.64
N ASP A 552 10.03 -24.32 7.80
CA ASP A 552 10.63 -25.14 6.74
C ASP A 552 11.57 -26.23 7.28
N PHE A 553 12.28 -25.97 8.40
CA PHE A 553 13.16 -26.97 9.02
C PHE A 553 12.42 -27.94 9.95
N GLY A 554 11.18 -27.66 10.33
CA GLY A 554 10.38 -28.51 11.21
C GLY A 554 10.62 -28.28 12.71
N GLY A 555 11.12 -27.11 13.11
CA GLY A 555 11.19 -26.69 14.51
C GLY A 555 12.52 -26.08 14.97
N SER A 556 12.51 -25.49 16.16
CA SER A 556 13.64 -24.73 16.71
C SER A 556 14.92 -25.54 16.87
N ALA A 557 14.83 -26.84 17.20
CA ALA A 557 16.02 -27.69 17.36
C ALA A 557 16.84 -27.76 16.06
N GLU A 558 16.17 -27.81 14.90
CA GLU A 558 16.83 -27.82 13.60
C GLU A 558 17.40 -26.45 13.22
N VAL A 559 16.75 -25.37 13.63
CA VAL A 559 17.27 -24.00 13.51
C VAL A 559 18.54 -23.84 14.35
N THR A 560 18.52 -24.24 15.62
CA THR A 560 19.70 -24.23 16.50
C THR A 560 20.87 -24.97 15.86
N ALA A 561 20.63 -26.19 15.36
CA ALA A 561 21.65 -26.97 14.68
C ALA A 561 22.16 -26.30 13.39
N ALA A 562 21.29 -25.62 12.63
CA ALA A 562 21.67 -24.88 11.43
C ALA A 562 22.51 -23.64 11.73
N LEU A 563 22.12 -22.84 12.73
CA LEU A 563 22.90 -21.66 13.16
C LEU A 563 24.26 -22.10 13.72
N GLN A 564 24.32 -23.15 14.54
CA GLN A 564 25.58 -23.69 15.06
C GLN A 564 26.51 -24.20 13.95
N GLU A 565 25.94 -24.84 12.93
CA GLU A 565 26.68 -25.26 11.74
C GLU A 565 27.26 -24.04 11.01
N SER A 566 26.49 -22.97 10.80
CA SER A 566 26.98 -21.74 10.19
C SER A 566 28.06 -21.05 11.02
N GLN A 567 27.93 -21.08 12.35
CA GLN A 567 28.95 -20.59 13.26
C GLN A 567 30.27 -21.36 13.07
N GLN A 568 30.21 -22.68 12.88
CA GLN A 568 31.40 -23.50 12.63
C GLN A 568 31.99 -23.23 11.26
N MET A 569 31.17 -23.18 10.21
CA MET A 569 31.62 -22.85 8.84
C MET A 569 32.34 -21.50 8.81
N ALA A 570 31.82 -20.49 9.50
CA ALA A 570 32.47 -19.18 9.60
C ALA A 570 33.82 -19.24 10.34
N ARG A 571 33.91 -20.04 11.42
CA ARG A 571 35.18 -20.26 12.14
C ARG A 571 36.21 -20.98 11.29
N ASP A 572 35.80 -21.99 10.55
CA ASP A 572 36.67 -22.74 9.63
C ASP A 572 37.20 -21.83 8.50
N ALA A 573 36.42 -20.82 8.10
CA ALA A 573 36.82 -19.78 7.16
C ALA A 573 37.64 -18.63 7.79
N GLY A 574 37.93 -18.68 9.09
CA GLY A 574 38.79 -17.71 9.79
C GLY A 574 38.07 -16.55 10.49
N TYR A 575 36.74 -16.56 10.56
CA TYR A 575 35.95 -15.58 11.32
C TYR A 575 35.74 -16.03 12.77
N LYS A 576 35.33 -15.12 13.66
CA LYS A 576 34.97 -15.46 15.05
C LYS A 576 33.62 -16.20 15.18
N GLY A 577 32.90 -16.36 14.07
CA GLY A 577 31.50 -16.75 14.01
C GLY A 577 30.68 -15.70 13.26
N ILE A 578 29.35 -15.79 13.34
CA ILE A 578 28.37 -14.88 12.73
C ILE A 578 27.51 -14.26 13.85
N THR A 579 27.12 -13.00 13.70
CA THR A 579 26.10 -12.38 14.56
C THR A 579 24.77 -12.43 13.82
N PHE A 580 23.83 -13.24 14.29
CA PHE A 580 22.48 -13.35 13.71
C PHE A 580 21.52 -12.42 14.45
N ILE A 581 20.85 -11.55 13.69
CA ILE A 581 19.91 -10.54 14.19
C ILE A 581 18.52 -10.86 13.61
N ALA A 582 17.54 -11.08 14.47
CA ALA A 582 16.16 -11.35 14.09
C ALA A 582 15.42 -10.03 13.80
N MET A 583 14.63 -9.97 12.72
CA MET A 583 13.79 -8.79 12.42
C MET A 583 12.31 -8.97 12.75
N GLY A 584 11.90 -10.19 13.08
CA GLY A 584 10.54 -10.55 13.49
C GLY A 584 10.56 -11.57 14.61
N ASN A 585 9.37 -11.91 15.13
CA ASN A 585 9.18 -12.89 16.20
C ASN A 585 9.89 -12.49 17.51
N HIS A 586 9.76 -11.25 17.94
CA HIS A 586 10.27 -10.77 19.24
C HIS A 586 9.24 -9.88 19.96
N GLU A 587 7.95 -10.13 19.72
CA GLU A 587 6.83 -9.35 20.26
C GLU A 587 6.39 -9.81 21.65
N SER A 588 6.87 -10.98 22.11
CA SER A 588 6.57 -11.58 23.42
C SER A 588 7.79 -12.27 24.03
N GLU A 589 7.78 -12.45 25.35
CA GLU A 589 8.86 -13.11 26.10
C GLU A 589 9.17 -14.53 25.58
N ASN A 590 8.13 -15.29 25.22
CA ASN A 590 8.31 -16.65 24.69
C ASN A 590 9.01 -16.65 23.33
N GLN A 591 8.63 -15.72 22.44
CA GLN A 591 9.29 -15.62 21.14
C GLN A 591 10.75 -15.15 21.30
N VAL A 592 11.02 -14.18 22.19
CA VAL A 592 12.39 -13.75 22.52
C VAL A 592 13.22 -14.91 23.07
N GLN A 593 12.67 -15.69 24.00
CA GLN A 593 13.37 -16.87 24.54
C GLN A 593 13.65 -17.91 23.44
N THR A 594 12.69 -18.13 22.54
CA THR A 594 12.87 -19.03 21.40
C THR A 594 14.03 -18.58 20.51
N LEU A 595 14.12 -17.29 20.18
CA LEU A 595 15.23 -16.73 19.40
C LEU A 595 16.59 -16.90 20.11
N LEU A 596 16.63 -16.67 21.42
CA LEU A 596 17.85 -16.87 22.22
C LEU A 596 18.30 -18.34 22.20
N ASP A 597 17.37 -19.28 22.37
CA ASP A 597 17.64 -20.73 22.36
C ASP A 597 18.09 -21.23 20.97
N GLU A 598 17.59 -20.59 19.90
CA GLU A 598 18.01 -20.86 18.53
C GLU A 598 19.43 -20.34 18.24
N GLY A 599 19.87 -19.29 18.93
CA GLY A 599 21.22 -18.72 18.81
C GLY A 599 21.28 -17.34 18.16
N TYR A 600 20.16 -16.62 18.08
CA TYR A 600 20.13 -15.20 17.73
C TYR A 600 20.70 -14.37 18.89
N THR A 601 21.36 -13.26 18.56
CA THR A 601 22.02 -12.38 19.54
C THR A 601 21.51 -10.94 19.50
N GLY A 602 20.71 -10.60 18.49
CA GLY A 602 20.11 -9.29 18.34
C GLY A 602 18.71 -9.33 17.76
N ALA A 603 17.97 -8.23 17.94
CA ALA A 603 16.67 -7.98 17.33
C ALA A 603 16.55 -6.55 16.80
N THR A 604 15.78 -6.39 15.74
CA THR A 604 15.37 -5.09 15.19
C THR A 604 14.05 -5.27 14.44
N ASN A 605 13.54 -4.22 13.79
CA ASN A 605 12.36 -4.28 12.91
C ASN A 605 12.73 -3.76 11.52
N TYR A 606 11.82 -3.86 10.54
CA TYR A 606 11.93 -3.08 9.30
C TYR A 606 11.32 -1.68 9.43
N HIS A 607 10.16 -1.61 10.10
CA HIS A 607 9.45 -0.38 10.44
C HIS A 607 9.14 -0.31 11.94
N GLU A 608 9.01 0.91 12.45
CA GLU A 608 8.50 1.18 13.79
C GLU A 608 7.58 2.40 13.75
N TRP A 609 6.26 2.20 13.73
CA TRP A 609 5.28 3.30 13.69
C TRP A 609 4.71 3.65 15.07
N GLY A 610 5.25 3.04 16.12
CA GLY A 610 4.74 3.17 17.48
C GLY A 610 3.28 2.75 17.59
N THR A 611 2.49 3.51 18.36
CA THR A 611 1.06 3.28 18.56
C THR A 611 0.18 4.25 17.75
N ALA A 612 0.76 4.89 16.72
CA ALA A 612 0.10 5.92 15.94
C ALA A 612 -1.15 5.39 15.21
N ALA A 613 -1.06 4.21 14.61
CA ALA A 613 -2.18 3.58 13.90
C ALA A 613 -3.33 3.21 14.86
N GLU A 614 -3.01 2.74 16.07
CA GLU A 614 -4.00 2.38 17.11
C GLU A 614 -4.75 3.62 17.62
N ALA A 615 -4.07 4.77 17.67
CA ALA A 615 -4.68 6.04 18.04
C ALA A 615 -5.56 6.64 16.93
N ALA A 616 -5.41 6.20 15.67
CA ALA A 616 -6.15 6.69 14.51
C ALA A 616 -7.51 5.99 14.33
N MET A 617 -8.52 6.71 13.86
CA MET A 617 -9.84 6.10 13.59
C MET A 617 -9.84 5.31 12.28
N ASN A 618 -8.98 5.70 11.33
CA ASN A 618 -8.63 4.91 10.17
C ASN A 618 -7.17 4.42 10.28
N MET A 619 -6.96 3.14 10.57
CA MET A 619 -5.62 2.55 10.65
C MET A 619 -4.86 2.59 9.32
N LYS A 620 -5.52 2.91 8.19
CA LYS A 620 -4.88 3.11 6.89
C LYS A 620 -4.49 4.56 6.62
N ARG A 621 -4.94 5.55 7.42
CA ARG A 621 -4.57 6.95 7.27
C ARG A 621 -4.36 7.63 8.62
N TYR A 622 -3.10 7.92 8.94
CA TYR A 622 -2.71 8.57 10.18
C TYR A 622 -1.50 9.48 9.98
N ARG A 623 -1.12 10.26 11.00
CA ARG A 623 -0.15 11.35 10.83
C ARG A 623 1.25 10.92 11.24
N PHE A 624 2.25 11.38 10.50
CA PHE A 624 3.65 11.19 10.87
C PHE A 624 3.99 11.84 12.22
N GLU A 625 3.32 12.94 12.58
CA GLU A 625 3.46 13.56 13.90
C GLU A 625 3.11 12.59 15.06
N ASP A 626 2.12 11.72 14.86
CA ASP A 626 1.73 10.72 15.87
C ASP A 626 2.75 9.56 15.95
N VAL A 627 3.43 9.25 14.83
CA VAL A 627 4.60 8.35 14.82
C VAL A 627 5.71 8.97 15.65
N VAL A 628 6.12 10.21 15.33
CA VAL A 628 7.17 10.95 16.07
C VAL A 628 6.90 10.99 17.58
N ALA A 629 5.64 11.12 17.98
CA ALA A 629 5.26 11.18 19.39
C ALA A 629 5.30 9.81 20.11
N SER A 630 5.04 8.71 19.41
CA SER A 630 4.84 7.38 20.02
C SER A 630 6.02 6.41 19.84
N GLU A 631 6.84 6.60 18.80
CA GLU A 631 8.00 5.74 18.50
C GLU A 631 9.00 5.61 19.66
N PRO A 632 9.41 6.70 20.35
CA PRO A 632 10.40 6.62 21.42
C PRO A 632 9.97 5.72 22.59
N GLY A 633 8.69 5.76 22.95
CA GLY A 633 8.13 4.88 23.98
C GLY A 633 8.14 3.41 23.55
N THR A 634 7.98 3.16 22.26
CA THR A 634 7.97 1.82 21.68
C THR A 634 9.36 1.21 21.65
N TRP A 635 10.40 1.98 21.33
CA TRP A 635 11.79 1.51 21.45
C TRP A 635 12.11 1.03 22.87
N ALA A 636 11.75 1.83 23.88
CA ALA A 636 11.98 1.47 25.29
C ALA A 636 11.17 0.25 25.74
N ARG A 637 9.97 0.03 25.18
CA ARG A 637 9.17 -1.16 25.43
C ARG A 637 9.80 -2.40 24.79
N ARG A 638 10.19 -2.34 23.52
CA ARG A 638 10.81 -3.46 22.80
C ARG A 638 12.16 -3.84 23.39
N ASP A 639 12.96 -2.86 23.76
CA ASP A 639 14.25 -3.11 24.39
C ASP A 639 14.11 -3.89 25.70
N ARG A 640 13.13 -3.49 26.55
CA ARG A 640 12.78 -4.25 27.76
C ARG A 640 12.29 -5.66 27.45
N MET A 641 11.46 -5.83 26.42
CA MET A 641 10.95 -7.13 25.97
C MET A 641 12.08 -8.04 25.48
N CYS A 642 13.04 -7.50 24.72
CA CYS A 642 14.16 -8.26 24.16
C CYS A 642 15.12 -8.78 25.24
N GLY A 643 15.24 -8.08 26.38
CA GLY A 643 16.00 -8.54 27.53
C GLY A 643 17.48 -8.80 27.19
N SER A 644 17.86 -10.08 27.05
CA SER A 644 19.23 -10.49 26.70
C SER A 644 19.55 -10.36 25.21
N LEU A 645 18.53 -10.25 24.36
CA LEU A 645 18.69 -10.02 22.93
C LEU A 645 18.96 -8.53 22.69
N THR A 646 20.05 -8.18 22.03
CA THR A 646 20.38 -6.76 21.82
C THR A 646 19.39 -6.13 20.86
N TYR A 647 18.56 -5.20 21.34
CA TYR A 647 17.63 -4.47 20.48
C TYR A 647 18.31 -3.26 19.79
N TYR A 648 18.23 -3.21 18.46
CA TYR A 648 18.68 -2.09 17.62
C TYR A 648 17.46 -1.27 17.20
N PRO A 649 17.27 -0.04 17.72
CA PRO A 649 16.09 0.76 17.44
C PRO A 649 16.07 1.23 15.98
N VAL A 650 14.87 1.19 15.40
CA VAL A 650 14.59 1.68 14.04
C VAL A 650 13.99 3.07 14.13
N VAL A 651 14.38 3.95 13.23
CA VAL A 651 13.79 5.28 13.02
C VAL A 651 13.07 5.27 11.68
N ASP A 652 11.75 5.43 11.71
CA ASP A 652 10.93 5.33 10.51
C ASP A 652 11.07 6.55 9.58
N THR A 653 10.97 6.31 8.27
CA THR A 653 11.11 7.34 7.22
C THR A 653 9.78 7.72 6.57
N GLY A 654 8.66 7.26 7.12
CA GLY A 654 7.30 7.46 6.63
C GLY A 654 6.80 6.31 5.77
N TRP A 655 5.54 6.39 5.34
CA TRP A 655 4.92 5.38 4.49
C TRP A 655 3.79 5.99 3.66
N ASP A 656 3.73 5.67 2.37
CA ASP A 656 2.64 6.04 1.48
C ASP A 656 2.67 5.14 0.25
N SER A 657 1.99 4.00 0.34
CA SER A 657 2.04 2.94 -0.66
C SER A 657 1.11 3.16 -1.86
N ARG A 658 0.60 4.38 -2.06
CA ARG A 658 -0.29 4.73 -3.18
C ARG A 658 0.26 4.33 -4.56
N PRO A 659 1.57 4.44 -4.85
CA PRO A 659 2.11 3.93 -6.11
C PRO A 659 1.88 2.43 -6.33
N TRP A 660 1.87 1.61 -5.27
CA TRP A 660 1.64 0.16 -5.38
C TRP A 660 0.17 -0.24 -5.31
N HIS A 661 -0.61 0.42 -4.45
CA HIS A 661 -1.93 -0.08 -4.07
C HIS A 661 -3.08 0.91 -4.32
N GLY A 662 -2.79 2.07 -4.92
CA GLY A 662 -3.77 3.11 -5.20
C GLY A 662 -4.56 3.49 -3.95
N ASP A 663 -5.89 3.58 -4.06
CA ASP A 663 -6.77 4.01 -2.97
C ASP A 663 -6.88 3.01 -1.81
N LYS A 664 -6.32 1.80 -1.91
CA LYS A 664 -6.33 0.80 -0.82
C LYS A 664 -5.17 0.95 0.16
N SER A 665 -4.26 1.88 -0.13
CA SER A 665 -2.97 2.06 0.55
C SER A 665 -3.12 2.48 2.00
N LEU A 666 -2.16 2.04 2.82
CA LEU A 666 -1.83 2.72 4.06
C LEU A 666 -1.04 3.98 3.71
N VAL A 667 -1.34 5.10 4.37
CA VAL A 667 -0.67 6.40 4.18
C VAL A 667 -0.42 7.03 5.54
N ILE A 668 0.84 7.36 5.81
CA ILE A 668 1.30 8.16 6.93
C ILE A 668 1.52 9.59 6.41
N GLU A 669 0.56 10.46 6.72
CA GLU A 669 0.46 11.80 6.14
C GLU A 669 1.31 12.83 6.92
N GLY A 670 1.73 13.88 6.23
CA GLY A 670 2.35 15.06 6.87
C GLY A 670 3.80 14.88 7.30
N ARG A 671 4.56 13.94 6.73
CA ARG A 671 6.01 13.86 6.92
C ARG A 671 6.68 15.18 6.49
N THR A 672 7.61 15.70 7.30
CA THR A 672 8.46 16.85 6.95
C THR A 672 9.88 16.64 7.48
N PRO A 673 10.90 17.34 6.94
CA PRO A 673 12.26 17.33 7.48
C PRO A 673 12.33 17.71 8.97
N GLU A 674 11.50 18.64 9.45
CA GLU A 674 11.49 19.08 10.84
C GLU A 674 10.93 18.00 11.78
N LEU A 675 9.88 17.28 11.36
CA LEU A 675 9.37 16.15 12.12
C LEU A 675 10.38 15.01 12.16
N PHE A 676 11.05 14.74 11.04
CA PHE A 676 12.13 13.76 10.98
C PHE A 676 13.31 14.14 11.89
N GLU A 677 13.74 15.40 11.91
CA GLU A 677 14.78 15.90 12.81
C GLU A 677 14.43 15.69 14.29
N LYS A 678 13.17 15.93 14.68
CA LYS A 678 12.70 15.66 16.05
C LYS A 678 12.83 14.18 16.40
N LEU A 679 12.43 13.30 15.50
CA LEU A 679 12.51 11.86 15.70
C LEU A 679 13.96 11.37 15.76
N LEU A 680 14.83 11.83 14.85
CA LEU A 680 16.27 11.56 14.87
C LEU A 680 16.91 12.02 16.19
N THR A 681 16.51 13.19 16.69
CA THR A 681 17.00 13.71 17.98
C THR A 681 16.62 12.78 19.12
N ALA A 682 15.35 12.33 19.17
CA ALA A 682 14.91 11.35 20.16
C ALA A 682 15.67 10.02 20.04
N ALA A 683 15.93 9.55 18.82
CA ALA A 683 16.69 8.33 18.56
C ALA A 683 18.14 8.43 19.04
N ARG A 684 18.81 9.56 18.80
CA ARG A 684 20.16 9.84 19.31
C ARG A 684 20.18 9.79 20.83
N ASP A 685 19.28 10.52 21.48
CA ASP A 685 19.24 10.63 22.94
C ASP A 685 18.92 9.26 23.58
N TYR A 686 18.02 8.49 22.95
CA TYR A 686 17.74 7.10 23.34
C TYR A 686 18.97 6.20 23.16
N ALA A 687 19.64 6.27 22.01
CA ALA A 687 20.82 5.45 21.72
C ALA A 687 21.95 5.71 22.71
N ILE A 688 22.22 6.98 23.04
CA ILE A 688 23.24 7.35 24.03
C ILE A 688 22.86 6.85 25.43
N SER A 689 21.62 7.12 25.88
CA SER A 689 21.17 6.77 27.24
C SER A 689 21.06 5.26 27.46
N ALA A 690 20.54 4.53 26.47
CA ALA A 690 20.40 3.07 26.49
C ALA A 690 21.66 2.33 25.97
N LYS A 691 22.75 3.07 25.67
CA LYS A 691 24.04 2.54 25.18
C LYS A 691 23.88 1.61 23.97
N LYS A 692 23.05 2.03 23.01
CA LYS A 692 22.84 1.29 21.76
C LYS A 692 24.08 1.37 20.88
N PRO A 693 24.48 0.25 20.26
CA PRO A 693 25.67 0.20 19.40
C PRO A 693 25.49 1.05 18.14
N PHE A 694 24.28 1.05 17.56
CA PHE A 694 23.87 1.89 16.45
C PHE A 694 22.34 2.02 16.44
N ILE A 695 21.86 2.96 15.65
CA ILE A 695 20.45 3.02 15.24
C ILE A 695 20.32 2.56 13.78
N VAL A 696 19.12 2.16 13.40
CA VAL A 696 18.78 1.84 12.01
C VAL A 696 17.77 2.85 11.52
N LEU A 697 18.01 3.47 10.37
CA LEU A 697 17.00 4.24 9.65
C LEU A 697 16.33 3.31 8.65
N GLY A 698 15.05 3.47 8.38
CA GLY A 698 14.62 3.00 7.09
C GLY A 698 13.16 2.91 6.76
N PRO A 699 12.94 2.49 5.50
CA PRO A 699 13.97 2.34 4.43
C PRO A 699 14.46 3.64 3.74
N ALA A 700 15.58 3.53 3.01
CA ALA A 700 16.19 4.64 2.26
C ALA A 700 15.47 4.97 0.95
N ASN A 701 15.05 3.94 0.22
CA ASN A 701 14.72 4.01 -1.20
C ASN A 701 13.58 3.05 -1.60
N GLU A 702 12.67 2.73 -0.67
CA GLU A 702 11.43 2.01 -0.96
C GLU A 702 10.40 2.96 -1.59
N TRP A 703 10.74 3.47 -2.78
CA TRP A 703 10.02 4.57 -3.42
C TRP A 703 8.53 4.28 -3.61
N GLY A 704 8.17 3.03 -3.91
CA GLY A 704 6.78 2.63 -4.13
C GLY A 704 5.97 2.45 -2.85
N GLU A 705 6.62 2.03 -1.75
CA GLU A 705 6.00 1.96 -0.42
C GLU A 705 5.85 3.34 0.20
N GLY A 706 6.63 4.32 -0.27
CA GLY A 706 6.63 5.68 0.28
C GLY A 706 7.49 5.83 1.54
N SER A 707 8.35 4.85 1.81
CA SER A 707 9.35 4.88 2.86
C SER A 707 10.73 5.17 2.26
N TYR A 708 11.07 6.46 2.20
CA TYR A 708 12.27 6.91 1.50
C TYR A 708 12.81 8.22 2.09
N ILE A 709 14.13 8.34 2.03
CA ILE A 709 14.87 9.55 2.38
C ILE A 709 16.05 9.81 1.44
N GLU A 710 16.37 8.88 0.51
CA GLU A 710 17.35 9.14 -0.54
C GLU A 710 17.00 10.47 -1.23
N PRO A 711 18.00 11.34 -1.51
CA PRO A 711 17.73 12.68 -2.04
C PRO A 711 16.83 12.64 -3.29
N ALA A 712 15.75 13.42 -3.27
CA ALA A 712 14.71 13.40 -4.28
C ALA A 712 14.23 14.81 -4.66
N THR A 713 13.33 14.90 -5.63
CA THR A 713 12.58 16.13 -5.92
C THR A 713 11.85 16.63 -4.68
N GLU A 714 11.26 15.73 -3.89
CA GLU A 714 10.79 16.03 -2.55
C GLU A 714 11.97 16.30 -1.61
N TYR A 715 12.00 17.48 -0.99
CA TYR A 715 12.98 17.91 0.01
C TYR A 715 14.45 17.98 -0.41
N GLY A 716 14.85 17.59 -1.63
CA GLY A 716 16.25 17.66 -2.05
C GLY A 716 17.15 16.85 -1.13
N PHE A 717 18.07 17.53 -0.44
CA PHE A 717 19.00 16.92 0.53
C PHE A 717 18.55 17.07 1.99
N GLU A 718 17.44 17.75 2.27
CA GLU A 718 17.10 18.20 3.63
C GLU A 718 16.99 17.02 4.62
N MET A 719 16.39 15.88 4.22
CA MET A 719 16.31 14.69 5.08
C MET A 719 17.69 14.18 5.49
N TYR A 720 18.65 14.10 4.56
CA TYR A 720 20.03 13.69 4.84
C TYR A 720 20.78 14.74 5.68
N GLU A 721 20.54 16.02 5.40
CA GLU A 721 21.12 17.11 6.19
C GLU A 721 20.65 17.09 7.64
N LYS A 722 19.41 16.67 7.91
CA LYS A 722 18.93 16.44 9.29
C LYS A 722 19.65 15.31 9.99
N ILE A 723 19.96 14.21 9.30
CA ILE A 723 20.78 13.12 9.85
C ILE A 723 22.14 13.69 10.25
N ARG A 724 22.81 14.40 9.34
CA ARG A 724 24.10 15.02 9.62
C ARG A 724 24.05 16.01 10.77
N ALA A 725 23.02 16.85 10.82
CA ALA A 725 22.83 17.84 11.87
C ALA A 725 22.69 17.21 13.27
N VAL A 726 21.98 16.09 13.36
CA VAL A 726 21.72 15.40 14.64
C VAL A 726 22.91 14.54 15.09
N PHE A 727 23.53 13.80 14.17
CA PHE A 727 24.54 12.79 14.49
C PHE A 727 25.98 13.23 14.23
N GLY A 728 26.21 14.14 13.28
CA GLY A 728 27.55 14.54 12.84
C GLY A 728 28.33 15.29 13.91
N LYS A 729 29.62 14.97 14.05
CA LYS A 729 30.56 15.70 14.91
C LYS A 729 31.31 16.80 14.13
N GLY A 730 31.79 17.78 14.88
CA GLY A 730 32.63 18.87 14.36
C GLY A 730 31.85 20.16 14.11
N ASP A 731 32.55 21.15 13.55
CA ASP A 731 31.97 22.43 13.18
C ASP A 731 31.17 22.27 11.87
N PRO A 732 29.84 22.54 11.86
CA PRO A 732 29.03 22.44 10.65
C PRO A 732 29.52 23.29 9.48
N SER A 733 30.27 24.38 9.74
CA SER A 733 30.86 25.21 8.68
C SER A 733 31.96 24.49 7.89
N GLY A 734 32.50 23.40 8.42
CA GLY A 734 33.51 22.55 7.78
C GLY A 734 32.97 21.30 7.11
N TRP A 735 31.65 21.06 7.14
CA TRP A 735 31.05 19.89 6.49
C TRP A 735 31.08 20.01 4.97
N PRO A 736 31.24 18.87 4.24
CA PRO A 736 31.17 18.89 2.79
C PRO A 736 29.78 19.32 2.33
N GLU A 737 29.73 20.08 1.25
CA GLU A 737 28.46 20.47 0.68
C GLU A 737 27.84 19.32 -0.14
N ASN A 738 26.52 19.17 -0.04
CA ASN A 738 25.79 18.19 -0.82
C ASN A 738 25.70 18.64 -2.30
N LEU A 739 26.22 17.80 -3.20
CA LEU A 739 26.21 18.02 -4.65
C LEU A 739 25.22 17.06 -5.32
N SER A 740 24.40 17.59 -6.22
CA SER A 740 23.63 16.75 -7.16
C SER A 740 24.45 16.41 -8.41
N PRO A 741 24.08 15.40 -9.21
CA PRO A 741 24.73 15.15 -10.50
C PRO A 741 24.66 16.38 -11.41
N ALA A 742 23.52 17.07 -11.43
CA ALA A 742 23.30 18.27 -12.23
C ALA A 742 24.22 19.44 -11.81
N ASP A 743 24.66 19.51 -10.55
CA ASP A 743 25.65 20.50 -10.11
C ASP A 743 26.99 20.36 -10.87
N LEU A 744 27.33 19.14 -11.31
CA LEU A 744 28.55 18.79 -12.04
C LEU A 744 28.37 18.64 -13.56
N GLY A 745 27.16 18.88 -14.08
CA GLY A 745 26.83 18.60 -15.48
C GLY A 745 26.69 17.11 -15.81
N LEU A 746 26.43 16.28 -14.78
CA LEU A 746 26.14 14.85 -14.89
C LEU A 746 24.63 14.60 -14.70
N GLY A 747 24.18 13.41 -15.09
CA GLY A 747 22.79 12.98 -14.91
C GLY A 747 21.74 13.92 -15.54
N PRO A 748 20.45 13.78 -15.16
CA PRO A 748 19.92 12.63 -14.42
C PRO A 748 20.20 11.32 -15.18
N TYR A 749 20.36 10.22 -14.45
CA TYR A 749 20.63 8.89 -14.99
C TYR A 749 19.34 8.15 -15.37
N ASP A 750 18.32 8.90 -15.80
CA ASP A 750 17.02 8.35 -16.24
C ASP A 750 17.22 7.24 -17.28
N PHE A 751 16.45 6.15 -17.14
CA PHE A 751 16.28 5.23 -18.25
C PHE A 751 15.79 5.98 -19.51
N PRO A 752 16.26 5.59 -20.71
CA PRO A 752 15.74 6.14 -21.94
C PRO A 752 14.21 5.98 -22.04
N PRO A 753 13.48 6.97 -22.57
CA PRO A 753 12.04 6.86 -22.81
C PRO A 753 11.73 5.62 -23.66
N GLN A 754 10.75 4.83 -23.21
CA GLN A 754 10.27 3.68 -23.97
C GLN A 754 9.16 4.13 -24.94
N PRO A 755 9.22 3.77 -26.23
CA PRO A 755 8.13 4.06 -27.15
C PRO A 755 6.85 3.31 -26.75
N LEU A 756 5.68 3.84 -27.13
CA LEU A 756 4.44 3.07 -27.08
C LEU A 756 4.51 1.97 -28.15
N VAL A 757 4.37 0.72 -27.73
CA VAL A 757 4.31 -0.43 -28.64
C VAL A 757 2.87 -0.94 -28.69
N SER A 758 2.34 -1.05 -29.91
CA SER A 758 0.98 -1.54 -30.14
C SER A 758 0.91 -2.63 -31.21
N SER A 759 2.06 -3.14 -31.65
CA SER A 759 2.17 -4.18 -32.67
C SER A 759 3.49 -4.94 -32.50
N TRP A 760 3.45 -6.26 -32.66
CA TRP A 760 4.58 -7.19 -32.55
C TRP A 760 4.53 -8.19 -33.71
N ASP A 761 5.67 -8.38 -34.39
CA ASP A 761 5.86 -9.26 -35.56
C ASP A 761 6.89 -10.38 -35.34
N PHE A 762 7.56 -10.41 -34.18
CA PHE A 762 8.46 -11.50 -33.72
C PHE A 762 9.59 -11.91 -34.68
N ASP A 763 10.02 -11.03 -35.57
CA ASP A 763 11.04 -11.29 -36.59
C ASP A 763 12.43 -11.63 -36.01
N ARG A 764 12.76 -11.08 -34.84
CA ARG A 764 14.11 -11.20 -34.24
C ARG A 764 14.10 -11.55 -32.76
N GLU A 765 13.16 -11.00 -32.02
CA GLU A 765 13.05 -11.18 -30.57
C GLU A 765 11.57 -11.26 -30.14
N PRO A 766 11.28 -11.81 -28.94
CA PRO A 766 9.92 -11.83 -28.39
C PRO A 766 9.27 -10.46 -28.20
N GLY A 767 10.00 -9.36 -28.45
CA GLY A 767 9.57 -8.00 -28.17
C GLY A 767 9.33 -7.81 -26.67
N ASP A 768 8.20 -7.20 -26.32
CA ASP A 768 7.81 -6.96 -24.92
C ASP A 768 7.18 -8.19 -24.24
N TRP A 769 6.94 -9.27 -24.98
CA TRP A 769 6.25 -10.46 -24.47
C TRP A 769 7.20 -11.37 -23.71
N ARG A 770 6.83 -11.71 -22.47
CA ARG A 770 7.54 -12.66 -21.61
C ARG A 770 6.61 -13.75 -21.09
N THR A 771 7.18 -14.90 -20.76
CA THR A 771 6.46 -15.94 -20.02
C THR A 771 6.00 -15.36 -18.69
N MET A 772 4.69 -15.41 -18.45
CA MET A 772 4.12 -15.14 -17.13
C MET A 772 4.08 -16.43 -16.32
N MET A 773 3.53 -17.50 -16.87
CA MET A 773 3.46 -18.81 -16.23
C MET A 773 3.19 -19.94 -17.24
N ASN A 774 3.57 -21.16 -16.86
CA ASN A 774 3.20 -22.41 -17.52
C ASN A 774 3.48 -22.51 -19.03
N THR A 775 4.49 -21.79 -19.53
CA THR A 775 5.03 -21.98 -20.87
C THR A 775 6.47 -22.50 -20.79
N GLY A 776 6.88 -23.28 -21.78
CA GLY A 776 8.29 -23.49 -22.06
C GLY A 776 8.97 -22.19 -22.52
N PRO A 777 10.30 -22.21 -22.71
CA PRO A 777 11.05 -21.04 -23.17
C PRO A 777 10.53 -20.50 -24.50
N LEU A 778 10.34 -19.19 -24.58
CA LEU A 778 9.94 -18.50 -25.81
C LEU A 778 11.11 -18.46 -26.80
N LYS A 779 10.86 -18.83 -28.06
CA LYS A 779 11.87 -18.80 -29.12
C LYS A 779 11.33 -18.10 -30.35
N THR A 780 12.08 -17.14 -30.89
CA THR A 780 11.78 -16.57 -32.21
C THR A 780 12.43 -17.43 -33.30
N ALA A 781 11.64 -17.89 -34.25
CA ALA A 781 12.09 -18.64 -35.41
C ALA A 781 11.13 -18.42 -36.59
N ASP A 782 11.67 -18.28 -37.79
CA ASP A 782 10.89 -18.13 -39.03
C ASP A 782 9.87 -16.97 -39.01
N GLY A 783 10.19 -15.86 -38.33
CA GLY A 783 9.31 -14.70 -38.22
C GLY A 783 8.12 -14.90 -37.26
N ALA A 784 8.21 -15.85 -36.33
CA ALA A 784 7.15 -16.13 -35.37
C ALA A 784 7.72 -16.49 -33.98
N LEU A 785 6.88 -16.34 -32.96
CA LEU A 785 7.14 -16.76 -31.58
C LEU A 785 6.66 -18.19 -31.37
N HIS A 786 7.55 -19.08 -30.95
CA HIS A 786 7.29 -20.51 -30.72
C HIS A 786 7.50 -20.86 -29.25
N PHE A 787 6.59 -21.66 -28.71
CA PHE A 787 6.73 -22.27 -27.39
C PHE A 787 5.78 -23.46 -27.23
N ARG A 788 5.99 -24.23 -26.16
CA ARG A 788 5.14 -25.37 -25.80
C ARG A 788 4.51 -25.13 -24.43
N THR A 789 3.24 -25.44 -24.26
CA THR A 789 2.55 -25.26 -22.97
C THR A 789 2.92 -26.37 -21.99
N SER A 790 3.09 -26.04 -20.70
CA SER A 790 3.45 -27.02 -19.67
C SER A 790 2.29 -27.40 -18.75
N SER A 791 1.21 -26.63 -18.75
CA SER A 791 -0.02 -26.89 -18.00
C SER A 791 -1.24 -26.36 -18.78
N LYS A 792 -2.44 -26.47 -18.19
CA LYS A 792 -3.70 -25.97 -18.76
C LYS A 792 -3.96 -24.47 -18.54
N ASP A 793 -2.99 -23.75 -17.97
CA ASP A 793 -3.06 -22.30 -17.73
C ASP A 793 -1.77 -21.59 -18.19
N PRO A 794 -1.38 -21.73 -19.47
CA PRO A 794 -0.24 -21.00 -20.04
C PRO A 794 -0.58 -19.52 -20.21
N ALA A 795 0.33 -18.62 -19.81
CA ALA A 795 0.13 -17.20 -19.99
C ALA A 795 1.42 -16.46 -20.39
N LEU A 796 1.27 -15.51 -21.31
CA LEU A 796 2.28 -14.52 -21.68
C LEU A 796 1.84 -13.13 -21.21
N MET A 797 2.79 -12.23 -20.98
CA MET A 797 2.50 -10.86 -20.57
C MET A 797 3.38 -9.84 -21.31
N ALA A 798 2.81 -8.69 -21.65
CA ALA A 798 3.50 -7.54 -22.22
C ALA A 798 3.08 -6.24 -21.53
N GLY A 799 4.05 -5.34 -21.31
CA GLY A 799 3.79 -3.97 -20.82
C GLY A 799 3.43 -3.04 -21.98
N LEU A 800 2.46 -2.15 -21.79
CA LEU A 800 1.99 -1.23 -22.82
C LEU A 800 2.30 0.25 -22.54
N ASN A 801 2.97 0.56 -21.43
CA ASN A 801 3.37 1.92 -21.07
C ASN A 801 2.19 2.94 -21.07
N GLY A 802 0.97 2.47 -20.74
CA GLY A 802 -0.19 3.33 -20.53
C GLY A 802 -0.85 3.85 -21.81
N ILE A 803 -0.93 3.03 -22.88
CA ILE A 803 -1.71 3.38 -24.08
C ILE A 803 -3.15 3.76 -23.71
N LYS A 804 -3.78 4.59 -24.53
CA LYS A 804 -5.19 4.94 -24.33
C LYS A 804 -6.08 3.86 -24.92
N ALA A 805 -6.97 3.27 -24.12
CA ALA A 805 -7.93 2.27 -24.58
C ALA A 805 -8.79 2.77 -25.75
N GLU A 806 -9.18 4.05 -25.73
CA GLU A 806 -10.00 4.68 -26.79
C GLU A 806 -9.31 4.74 -28.16
N ASP A 807 -7.97 4.71 -28.19
CA ASP A 807 -7.21 4.71 -29.43
C ASP A 807 -7.21 3.34 -30.11
N TYR A 808 -7.75 2.29 -29.46
CA TYR A 808 -7.73 0.93 -29.96
C TYR A 808 -9.02 0.18 -29.63
N SER A 809 -9.89 -0.03 -30.62
CA SER A 809 -11.14 -0.78 -30.43
C SER A 809 -10.97 -2.30 -30.50
N LYS A 810 -9.85 -2.79 -31.05
CA LYS A 810 -9.63 -4.21 -31.34
C LYS A 810 -8.21 -4.69 -31.05
N LEU A 811 -8.06 -5.99 -30.79
CA LEU A 811 -6.78 -6.71 -30.81
C LEU A 811 -6.84 -7.82 -31.86
N SER A 812 -5.91 -7.82 -32.80
CA SER A 812 -5.65 -8.92 -33.73
C SER A 812 -4.54 -9.80 -33.17
N LEU A 813 -4.75 -11.11 -33.15
CA LEU A 813 -3.78 -12.15 -32.83
C LEU A 813 -3.73 -13.14 -33.99
N ARG A 814 -2.57 -13.33 -34.62
CA ARG A 814 -2.37 -14.35 -35.64
C ARG A 814 -1.58 -15.52 -35.06
N MET A 815 -2.21 -16.67 -34.95
CA MET A 815 -1.70 -17.81 -34.19
C MET A 815 -2.15 -19.14 -34.79
N LYS A 816 -1.32 -20.18 -34.64
CA LYS A 816 -1.71 -21.58 -34.78
C LYS A 816 -1.34 -22.38 -33.54
N ILE A 817 -2.11 -23.43 -33.27
CA ILE A 817 -1.86 -24.37 -32.19
C ILE A 817 -1.91 -25.79 -32.75
N THR A 818 -0.93 -26.63 -32.38
CA THR A 818 -0.84 -28.03 -32.81
C THR A 818 -0.73 -28.94 -31.60
N GLY A 819 -1.55 -29.99 -31.54
CA GLY A 819 -1.57 -30.96 -30.45
C GLY A 819 -2.96 -31.53 -30.19
N GLN A 820 -3.17 -32.13 -29.01
CA GLN A 820 -4.50 -32.58 -28.58
C GLN A 820 -5.28 -31.40 -28.00
N ILE A 821 -6.22 -30.86 -28.78
CA ILE A 821 -7.04 -29.69 -28.41
C ILE A 821 -8.51 -30.12 -28.31
N LYS A 822 -9.19 -29.77 -27.22
CA LYS A 822 -10.59 -30.15 -27.01
C LYS A 822 -11.55 -29.20 -27.71
N ASP A 823 -12.80 -29.65 -27.88
CA ASP A 823 -13.84 -28.88 -28.58
C ASP A 823 -14.18 -27.53 -27.93
N TYR A 824 -14.01 -27.44 -26.61
CA TYR A 824 -14.33 -26.26 -25.81
C TYR A 824 -13.14 -25.33 -25.58
N SER A 825 -11.96 -25.64 -26.14
CA SER A 825 -10.76 -24.85 -25.93
C SER A 825 -10.86 -23.47 -26.56
N HIS A 826 -10.29 -22.48 -25.90
CA HIS A 826 -10.38 -21.07 -26.27
C HIS A 826 -9.05 -20.36 -26.02
N CYS A 827 -8.81 -19.26 -26.74
CA CYS A 827 -7.79 -18.29 -26.38
C CYS A 827 -8.45 -17.11 -25.67
N GLN A 828 -7.70 -16.45 -24.80
CA GLN A 828 -8.22 -15.36 -23.99
C GLN A 828 -7.19 -14.25 -23.88
N VAL A 829 -7.65 -13.01 -24.01
CA VAL A 829 -6.84 -11.83 -23.76
C VAL A 829 -7.38 -11.11 -22.54
N PHE A 830 -6.46 -10.69 -21.69
CA PHE A 830 -6.72 -9.90 -20.50
C PHE A 830 -5.94 -8.59 -20.56
N TRP A 831 -6.39 -7.60 -19.79
CA TRP A 831 -5.68 -6.34 -19.65
C TRP A 831 -5.69 -5.84 -18.20
N SER A 832 -4.71 -4.98 -17.91
CA SER A 832 -4.64 -4.18 -16.69
C SER A 832 -4.81 -2.70 -17.05
N THR A 833 -5.71 -2.01 -16.36
CA THR A 833 -5.86 -0.54 -16.45
C THR A 833 -5.11 0.10 -15.28
N GLU A 834 -4.17 0.99 -15.58
CA GLU A 834 -3.40 1.75 -14.56
C GLU A 834 -2.74 0.88 -13.48
N GLY A 835 -2.33 -0.35 -13.83
CA GLY A 835 -1.70 -1.29 -12.89
C GLY A 835 -2.67 -2.08 -12.01
N SER A 836 -3.99 -1.99 -12.26
CA SER A 836 -4.99 -2.83 -11.58
C SER A 836 -4.75 -4.32 -11.82
N SER A 837 -5.20 -5.15 -10.87
CA SER A 837 -5.12 -6.61 -10.99
C SER A 837 -5.89 -7.09 -12.22
N ILE A 838 -5.27 -8.00 -12.99
CA ILE A 838 -5.93 -8.68 -14.10
C ILE A 838 -6.97 -9.67 -13.54
N SER A 839 -8.17 -9.69 -14.13
CA SER A 839 -9.27 -10.57 -13.72
C SER A 839 -10.09 -11.04 -14.92
N GLU A 840 -10.89 -12.10 -14.75
CA GLU A 840 -11.86 -12.58 -15.75
C GLU A 840 -12.74 -11.47 -16.33
N ALA A 841 -13.12 -10.51 -15.48
CA ALA A 841 -14.02 -9.48 -15.91
C ALA A 841 -13.34 -8.41 -16.80
N THR A 842 -12.00 -8.35 -16.80
CA THR A 842 -11.17 -7.53 -17.72
C THR A 842 -10.52 -8.44 -18.77
N SER A 843 -11.34 -9.25 -19.42
CA SER A 843 -10.91 -10.20 -20.44
C SER A 843 -11.93 -10.36 -21.58
N LEU A 844 -11.49 -10.97 -22.66
CA LEU A 844 -12.31 -11.49 -23.75
C LEU A 844 -11.74 -12.83 -24.21
N SER A 845 -12.61 -13.79 -24.51
CA SER A 845 -12.21 -15.10 -25.03
C SER A 845 -12.83 -15.39 -26.39
N LEU A 846 -12.12 -16.18 -27.20
CA LEU A 846 -12.55 -16.65 -28.51
C LEU A 846 -12.27 -18.16 -28.64
N PRO A 847 -13.18 -18.95 -29.25
CA PRO A 847 -12.95 -20.37 -29.45
C PRO A 847 -11.76 -20.62 -30.40
N LEU A 848 -10.98 -21.67 -30.11
CA LEU A 848 -9.80 -22.01 -30.92
C LEU A 848 -10.15 -22.77 -32.20
N GLN A 849 -9.42 -22.45 -33.27
CA GLN A 849 -9.38 -23.25 -34.49
C GLN A 849 -8.34 -24.37 -34.34
N ARG A 850 -8.69 -25.59 -34.76
CA ARG A 850 -8.04 -26.85 -34.35
C ARG A 850 -7.49 -27.67 -35.52
N ASP A 851 -7.31 -27.04 -36.66
CA ASP A 851 -6.81 -27.64 -37.89
C ASP A 851 -5.27 -27.60 -38.01
N GLY A 852 -4.58 -26.99 -37.05
CA GLY A 852 -3.12 -26.81 -37.09
C GLY A 852 -2.65 -25.73 -38.05
N GLU A 853 -3.57 -24.98 -38.67
CA GLU A 853 -3.27 -23.90 -39.59
C GLU A 853 -3.21 -22.53 -38.89
N MET A 854 -2.61 -21.53 -39.55
CA MET A 854 -2.56 -20.16 -39.05
C MET A 854 -3.91 -19.45 -39.19
N HIS A 855 -4.44 -18.95 -38.07
CA HIS A 855 -5.69 -18.20 -38.03
C HIS A 855 -5.51 -16.80 -37.43
N GLU A 856 -6.36 -15.87 -37.85
CA GLU A 856 -6.48 -14.55 -37.22
C GLU A 856 -7.66 -14.56 -36.24
N TYR A 857 -7.38 -14.22 -34.99
CA TYR A 857 -8.34 -14.02 -33.91
C TYR A 857 -8.46 -12.51 -33.66
N VAL A 858 -9.68 -11.96 -33.76
CA VAL A 858 -9.93 -10.53 -33.58
C VAL A 858 -10.85 -10.32 -32.38
N PHE A 859 -10.30 -9.78 -31.29
CA PHE A 859 -11.04 -9.42 -30.09
C PHE A 859 -11.61 -8.01 -30.24
N ASP A 860 -12.93 -7.87 -30.08
CA ASP A 860 -13.60 -6.57 -29.99
C ASP A 860 -13.49 -6.03 -28.57
N LEU A 861 -12.39 -5.33 -28.29
CA LEU A 861 -12.08 -4.81 -26.95
C LEU A 861 -13.18 -3.85 -26.48
N SER A 862 -13.78 -3.09 -27.39
CA SER A 862 -14.85 -2.13 -27.09
C SER A 862 -16.14 -2.78 -26.61
N SER A 863 -16.33 -4.08 -26.84
CA SER A 863 -17.48 -4.84 -26.34
C SER A 863 -17.44 -5.06 -24.82
N ASN A 864 -16.26 -5.00 -24.20
CA ASN A 864 -16.13 -5.06 -22.76
C ASN A 864 -16.12 -3.62 -22.19
N PRO A 865 -17.09 -3.22 -21.35
CA PRO A 865 -17.17 -1.87 -20.80
C PRO A 865 -15.95 -1.50 -19.93
N ARG A 866 -15.12 -2.48 -19.54
CA ARG A 866 -13.88 -2.28 -18.78
C ARG A 866 -12.65 -2.01 -19.64
N TRP A 867 -12.76 -2.02 -20.97
CA TRP A 867 -11.72 -1.52 -21.86
C TRP A 867 -11.78 0.01 -21.92
N ARG A 868 -11.14 0.67 -20.95
CA ARG A 868 -11.15 2.13 -20.79
C ARG A 868 -9.91 2.63 -20.04
N GLY A 869 -9.67 3.93 -20.12
CA GLY A 869 -8.54 4.58 -19.46
C GLY A 869 -7.19 4.23 -20.10
N ARG A 870 -6.14 4.19 -19.26
CA ARG A 870 -4.78 3.83 -19.68
C ARG A 870 -4.47 2.36 -19.43
N ILE A 871 -4.18 1.61 -20.48
CA ILE A 871 -3.86 0.19 -20.38
C ILE A 871 -2.37 0.04 -20.08
N ALA A 872 -2.06 -0.57 -18.95
CA ALA A 872 -0.70 -0.76 -18.45
C ALA A 872 -0.06 -2.04 -19.00
N ALA A 873 -0.85 -3.12 -19.16
CA ALA A 873 -0.35 -4.42 -19.61
C ALA A 873 -1.44 -5.26 -20.31
N LEU A 874 -0.99 -6.20 -21.13
CA LEU A 874 -1.78 -7.30 -21.67
C LEU A 874 -1.28 -8.63 -21.12
N ARG A 875 -2.21 -9.55 -20.83
CA ARG A 875 -1.92 -10.98 -20.66
C ARG A 875 -2.63 -11.74 -21.78
N LEU A 876 -1.91 -12.65 -22.41
CA LEU A 876 -2.43 -13.55 -23.43
C LEU A 876 -2.36 -14.98 -22.93
N ASP A 877 -3.52 -15.63 -22.89
CA ASP A 877 -3.65 -17.04 -22.64
C ASP A 877 -3.94 -17.70 -24.00
N PRO A 878 -2.93 -18.32 -24.63
CA PRO A 878 -3.06 -18.83 -25.99
C PRO A 878 -4.03 -20.01 -26.08
N CYS A 879 -4.18 -20.80 -25.01
CA CYS A 879 -5.12 -21.91 -24.89
C CYS A 879 -5.28 -22.37 -23.43
N ASP A 880 -6.21 -23.28 -23.20
CA ASP A 880 -6.46 -23.98 -21.92
C ASP A 880 -5.97 -25.45 -21.92
N GLU A 881 -4.95 -25.77 -22.74
CA GLU A 881 -4.43 -27.12 -22.94
C GLU A 881 -2.94 -27.25 -22.60
N ALA A 882 -2.57 -28.40 -22.03
CA ALA A 882 -1.19 -28.76 -21.71
C ALA A 882 -0.53 -29.52 -22.86
N ASP A 883 0.78 -29.38 -22.99
CA ASP A 883 1.61 -30.12 -23.95
C ASP A 883 1.26 -29.87 -25.42
N VAL A 884 0.78 -28.66 -25.74
CA VAL A 884 0.52 -28.23 -27.13
C VAL A 884 1.59 -27.26 -27.61
N GLU A 885 1.86 -27.29 -28.92
CA GLU A 885 2.76 -26.35 -29.58
C GLU A 885 1.98 -25.11 -30.03
N VAL A 886 2.47 -23.93 -29.64
CA VAL A 886 1.87 -22.64 -29.99
C VAL A 886 2.86 -21.85 -30.85
N VAL A 887 2.37 -21.32 -31.97
CA VAL A 887 3.13 -20.44 -32.85
C VAL A 887 2.34 -19.16 -33.08
N ILE A 888 2.90 -18.02 -32.70
CA ILE A 888 2.30 -16.70 -32.84
C ILE A 888 3.08 -15.91 -33.89
N ASP A 889 2.41 -15.54 -34.97
CA ASP A 889 2.97 -14.74 -36.07
C ASP A 889 2.92 -13.25 -35.75
N SER A 890 1.81 -12.76 -35.19
CA SER A 890 1.70 -11.34 -34.85
C SER A 890 0.63 -11.07 -33.81
N ILE A 891 0.84 -9.98 -33.07
CA ILE A 891 -0.14 -9.38 -32.16
C ILE A 891 -0.21 -7.89 -32.47
N ALA A 892 -1.42 -7.31 -32.59
CA ALA A 892 -1.56 -5.89 -32.85
C ALA A 892 -2.85 -5.31 -32.27
N LEU A 893 -2.73 -4.19 -31.57
CA LEU A 893 -3.86 -3.34 -31.22
C LEU A 893 -4.22 -2.46 -32.42
N ARG A 894 -5.52 -2.38 -32.73
CA ARG A 894 -6.06 -1.70 -33.91
C ARG A 894 -7.09 -0.66 -33.51
N LYS A 895 -7.10 0.46 -34.24
CA LYS A 895 -8.07 1.54 -34.13
C LYS A 895 -9.47 1.07 -34.50
#